data_AF-A0A7X0AYE5-F1
#
_entry.id   AF-A0A7X0AYE5-F1
#
_cell.length_a   1.000
_cell.length_b   1.000
_cell.length_c   1.000
_cell.angle_alpha   90.00
_cell.angle_beta   90.00
_cell.angle_gamma   90.00
#
_symmetry.space_group_name_H-M   'P 1'
#
loop_
_entity.id
_entity.type
_entity.pdbx_description
1 polymer ?
#
loop_
_entity_poly.entity_id
_entity_poly.type
_entity_poly.pdbx_seq_one_letter_code
_entity_poly.pdbx_strand_id
1 'polypeptide(L)'
;MLAADTRSSPAMGRRLLVAPGVYARLPVRPLATTSLGLIAQRIVEQTAAATASLTAASAFVYALTETSVPPIQFQDMPPFMSRADLEALQTAYDSFREQFATLQARAKTWFTPERTTAEAGAGLATVFSQIPSIPQALRQVAGTISAGFELMPCAPFPLRSLRPQDKLIRRQSEAISTLLTTVSQLGQALESAAAALVAVTRTGPLAAVLAAYRGDVRAMTTAITAAQQQLAADGVVIANLGLGDRGAGVSSVAIGVVGLTQGWNPLGWGMITGGTIGAHHGVADIQALQGALSDLEAQIDIKVDRRKQDQAVALMLAGIGVQLRGVAAMNAAVQEELTTLAWLHRTLPFEVFTALADMEPRDLPAAQTEWNAITAAAPEPVSIHLWPSPAHLSAPSTVAAIGADLYHIAHSGALYHYAARSGTWTDMGVTALSCVGDGYDLVVIDGAPVASAPAGGPVPSSHRVRVYDLLTEVWTTISTFPASCVAVGGGMIYAVHRDVQDRRVYRYTGSGTDWTPLPALPGPDAAAQIAVAGGTVFAVANNSQRLYRYDADRKGWVPLGRFTCRSIRANGDSLGIIDTDNTAYVHDARGGGGPVAVGVGTALLAQLSNGDQIRIGVQGQGALWHTDTSVLPATHTHLTVGATTVFASDTDVAHFGDSLGDFHTVMPDGGVLRLPPLAV
;
A
#
# COMPACT_ATOMS: atom_id res chain seq x y z
N MET A 1 -22.29 26.22 25.70
CA MET A 1 -22.96 25.09 26.39
C MET A 1 -22.16 23.81 26.12
N LEU A 2 -20.94 23.74 26.64
CA LEU A 2 -20.03 22.58 26.55
C LEU A 2 -19.24 22.55 27.86
N ALA A 3 -19.90 22.04 28.89
CA ALA A 3 -19.32 21.67 30.17
C ALA A 3 -20.05 20.41 30.62
N ALA A 4 -19.50 19.26 30.21
CA ALA A 4 -19.69 17.93 30.79
C ALA A 4 -19.38 16.88 29.72
N ASP A 5 -18.13 16.42 29.63
CA ASP A 5 -17.82 14.99 29.74
C ASP A 5 -16.30 14.78 29.93
N THR A 6 -15.77 15.15 31.09
CA THR A 6 -14.38 14.86 31.49
C THR A 6 -14.26 13.55 32.29
N ARG A 7 -15.21 12.62 32.12
CA ARG A 7 -15.15 11.28 32.72
C ARG A 7 -15.26 10.20 31.63
N SER A 8 -14.38 10.22 30.65
CA SER A 8 -14.03 8.98 29.95
C SER A 8 -13.38 8.03 30.98
N SER A 9 -13.97 6.86 31.16
CA SER A 9 -13.46 5.83 32.07
C SER A 9 -11.99 5.51 31.74
N PRO A 10 -11.04 5.67 32.69
CA PRO A 10 -9.61 5.45 32.45
C PRO A 10 -9.25 3.98 32.16
N ALA A 11 -10.22 3.05 32.23
CA ALA A 11 -10.04 1.65 31.90
C ALA A 11 -10.12 1.35 30.39
N MET A 12 -10.42 2.35 29.56
CA MET A 12 -10.77 2.17 28.16
C MET A 12 -9.84 3.03 27.28
N GLY A 13 -8.81 2.40 26.69
CA GLY A 13 -7.81 3.07 25.85
C GLY A 13 -8.40 3.98 24.77
N ARG A 14 -7.64 5.03 24.40
CA ARG A 14 -8.09 6.11 23.51
C ARG A 14 -8.44 5.59 22.13
N ARG A 15 -9.52 6.10 21.53
CA ARG A 15 -9.96 5.72 20.18
C ARG A 15 -9.02 6.31 19.13
N LEU A 16 -8.76 5.56 18.07
CA LEU A 16 -7.87 5.92 16.97
C LEU A 16 -8.59 5.67 15.65
N LEU A 17 -8.66 6.66 14.75
CA LEU A 17 -9.14 6.40 13.39
C LEU A 17 -8.14 5.53 12.62
N VAL A 18 -8.58 4.39 12.10
CA VAL A 18 -7.77 3.49 11.27
C VAL A 18 -8.28 3.37 9.83
N ALA A 19 -9.58 3.59 9.62
CA ALA A 19 -10.24 3.65 8.32
C ALA A 19 -11.48 4.55 8.42
N PRO A 20 -12.12 4.98 7.31
CA PRO A 20 -13.30 5.85 7.37
C PRO A 20 -14.41 5.29 8.26
N GLY A 21 -14.71 5.99 9.36
CA GLY A 21 -15.73 5.58 10.33
C GLY A 21 -15.36 4.37 11.20
N VAL A 22 -14.14 3.82 11.07
CA VAL A 22 -13.67 2.70 11.87
C VAL A 22 -12.57 3.13 12.82
N TYR A 23 -12.73 2.74 14.09
CA TYR A 23 -11.85 3.16 15.17
C TYR A 23 -11.23 1.96 15.87
N ALA A 24 -9.91 1.99 16.03
CA ALA A 24 -9.15 1.15 16.93
C ALA A 24 -9.08 1.77 18.34
N ARG A 25 -8.47 1.08 19.29
CA ARG A 25 -8.08 1.64 20.58
C ARG A 25 -6.60 1.44 20.82
N LEU A 26 -5.94 2.46 21.36
CA LEU A 26 -4.58 2.33 21.85
C LEU A 26 -4.54 1.34 23.03
N PRO A 27 -3.45 0.56 23.17
CA PRO A 27 -3.26 -0.29 24.32
C PRO A 27 -3.23 0.56 25.60
N VAL A 28 -3.85 0.05 26.65
CA VAL A 28 -3.95 0.76 27.93
C VAL A 28 -2.55 0.80 28.57
N ARG A 29 -1.96 2.00 28.62
CA ARG A 29 -0.71 2.22 29.35
C ARG A 29 -1.00 2.28 30.86
N PRO A 30 -0.07 1.82 31.71
CA PRO A 30 -0.17 2.06 33.15
C PRO A 30 -0.37 3.56 33.40
N LEU A 31 -1.35 3.90 34.25
CA LEU A 31 -1.61 5.30 34.62
C LEU A 31 -0.38 5.89 35.27
N ALA A 32 0.05 7.06 34.77
CA ALA A 32 1.08 7.84 35.43
C ALA A 32 0.68 8.20 36.86
N THR A 33 1.67 8.22 37.74
CA THR A 33 1.49 8.38 39.18
C THR A 33 1.60 9.83 39.62
N THR A 34 2.33 10.67 38.88
CA THR A 34 2.50 12.09 39.17
C THR A 34 1.62 12.99 38.29
N SER A 35 1.29 14.19 38.76
CA SER A 35 0.53 15.18 37.98
C SER A 35 1.25 15.55 36.66
N LEU A 36 2.58 15.66 36.68
CA LEU A 36 3.38 15.88 35.47
C LEU A 36 3.36 14.66 34.54
N GLY A 37 3.46 13.45 35.08
CA GLY A 37 3.33 12.22 34.31
C GLY A 37 1.97 12.09 33.63
N LEU A 38 0.88 12.49 34.29
CA LEU A 38 -0.47 12.50 33.69
C LEU A 38 -0.58 13.51 32.54
N ILE A 39 0.05 14.68 32.65
CA ILE A 39 0.13 15.66 31.56
C ILE A 39 0.94 15.09 30.39
N ALA A 40 2.10 14.47 30.68
CA ALA A 40 2.95 13.81 29.68
C ALA A 40 2.18 12.71 28.95
N GLN A 41 1.46 11.87 29.69
CA GLN A 41 0.69 10.76 29.13
C GLN A 41 -0.40 11.29 28.19
N ARG A 42 -1.17 12.30 28.61
CA ARG A 42 -2.23 12.91 27.78
C ARG A 42 -1.70 13.47 26.47
N ILE A 43 -0.59 14.22 26.51
CA ILE A 43 -0.03 14.83 25.31
C ILE A 43 0.58 13.77 24.38
N VAL A 44 1.29 12.77 24.91
CA VAL A 44 1.86 11.66 24.12
C VAL A 44 0.75 10.85 23.44
N GLU A 45 -0.30 10.47 24.17
CA GLU A 45 -1.44 9.73 23.62
C GLU A 45 -2.20 10.55 22.57
N GLN A 46 -2.37 11.86 22.79
CA GLN A 46 -3.01 12.74 21.82
C GLN A 46 -2.16 12.91 20.55
N THR A 47 -0.84 13.07 20.69
CA THR A 47 0.08 13.16 19.56
C THR A 47 0.01 11.89 18.72
N ALA A 48 0.07 10.71 19.37
CA ALA A 48 -0.08 9.43 18.68
C ALA A 48 -1.42 9.33 17.94
N ALA A 49 -2.53 9.71 18.59
CA ALA A 49 -3.86 9.67 17.99
C ALA A 49 -3.99 10.61 16.78
N ALA A 50 -3.47 11.83 16.88
CA ALA A 50 -3.48 12.81 15.80
C ALA A 50 -2.60 12.37 14.62
N THR A 51 -1.38 11.89 14.88
CA THR A 51 -0.47 11.37 13.86
C THR A 51 -1.10 10.21 13.11
N ALA A 52 -1.61 9.20 13.81
CA ALA A 52 -2.18 8.02 13.16
C ALA A 52 -3.52 8.32 12.47
N SER A 53 -4.36 9.21 12.99
CA SER A 53 -5.61 9.61 12.32
C SER A 53 -5.34 10.40 11.04
N LEU A 54 -4.39 11.36 11.07
CA LEU A 54 -3.99 12.13 9.89
C LEU A 54 -3.31 11.24 8.83
N THR A 55 -2.58 10.24 9.30
CA THR A 55 -1.98 9.20 8.48
C THR A 55 -3.03 8.33 7.78
N ALA A 56 -4.01 7.81 8.52
CA ALA A 56 -5.13 7.04 7.97
C ALA A 56 -5.93 7.86 6.95
N ALA A 57 -6.18 9.12 7.26
CA ALA A 57 -6.83 10.06 6.36
C ALA A 57 -6.03 10.28 5.08
N SER A 58 -4.71 10.46 5.19
CA SER A 58 -3.84 10.62 4.03
C SER A 58 -3.80 9.37 3.16
N ALA A 59 -3.77 8.18 3.76
CA ALA A 59 -3.88 6.92 3.02
C ALA A 59 -5.21 6.83 2.24
N PHE A 60 -6.31 7.26 2.87
CA PHE A 60 -7.63 7.28 2.25
C PHE A 60 -7.76 8.34 1.15
N VAL A 61 -7.22 9.55 1.34
CA VAL A 61 -7.22 10.61 0.31
C VAL A 61 -6.33 10.19 -0.86
N TYR A 62 -5.19 9.53 -0.61
CA TYR A 62 -4.33 8.99 -1.66
C TYR A 62 -5.05 7.88 -2.43
N ALA A 63 -5.77 7.00 -1.73
CA ALA A 63 -6.65 6.04 -2.36
C ALA A 63 -7.62 6.71 -3.37
N LEU A 64 -8.24 7.85 -3.03
CA LEU A 64 -9.08 8.59 -3.98
C LEU A 64 -8.30 9.10 -5.21
N THR A 65 -7.05 9.54 -5.04
CA THR A 65 -6.21 9.98 -6.19
C THR A 65 -5.87 8.84 -7.14
N GLU A 66 -5.76 7.62 -6.61
CA GLU A 66 -5.45 6.43 -7.39
C GLU A 66 -6.70 5.78 -8.02
N THR A 67 -7.91 6.07 -7.52
CA THR A 67 -9.17 5.49 -8.00
C THR A 67 -9.36 5.69 -9.51
N SER A 68 -9.67 4.63 -10.25
CA SER A 68 -9.85 4.72 -11.71
C SER A 68 -11.33 4.59 -12.08
N VAL A 69 -11.79 5.51 -12.94
CA VAL A 69 -13.16 5.55 -13.51
C VAL A 69 -13.03 5.59 -15.04
N PRO A 70 -12.92 4.42 -15.69
CA PRO A 70 -12.52 4.32 -17.09
C PRO A 70 -13.63 4.85 -18.01
N PRO A 71 -13.31 5.28 -19.24
CA PRO A 71 -14.33 5.57 -20.24
C PRO A 71 -15.12 4.29 -20.56
N ILE A 72 -16.43 4.40 -20.65
CA ILE A 72 -17.33 3.29 -20.97
C ILE A 72 -18.22 3.74 -22.11
N GLN A 73 -18.40 2.87 -23.10
CA GLN A 73 -19.36 3.07 -24.16
C GLN A 73 -20.49 2.08 -23.94
N PHE A 74 -21.66 2.54 -23.50
CA PHE A 74 -22.81 1.66 -23.32
C PHE A 74 -23.27 1.15 -24.70
N GLN A 75 -23.14 -0.15 -24.94
CA GLN A 75 -23.57 -0.79 -26.19
C GLN A 75 -24.85 -1.61 -25.99
N ASP A 76 -24.98 -2.23 -24.81
CA ASP A 76 -26.15 -2.99 -24.41
C ASP A 76 -27.10 -2.12 -23.56
N MET A 77 -28.40 -2.37 -23.71
CA MET A 77 -29.44 -1.64 -22.99
C MET A 77 -29.62 -2.25 -21.60
N PRO A 78 -29.43 -1.47 -20.52
CA PRO A 78 -29.70 -1.97 -19.18
C PRO A 78 -31.15 -2.43 -19.03
N PRO A 79 -31.43 -3.39 -18.13
CA PRO A 79 -32.78 -3.87 -17.91
C PRO A 79 -33.74 -2.70 -17.66
N PHE A 80 -34.88 -2.71 -18.37
CA PHE A 80 -35.97 -1.74 -18.21
C PHE A 80 -35.65 -0.28 -18.61
N MET A 81 -34.56 -0.04 -19.34
CA MET A 81 -34.27 1.26 -19.98
C MET A 81 -34.67 1.26 -21.46
N SER A 82 -34.87 2.45 -22.04
CA SER A 82 -35.10 2.68 -23.47
C SER A 82 -33.82 3.13 -24.18
N ARG A 83 -33.85 3.22 -25.51
CA ARG A 83 -32.71 3.72 -26.30
C ARG A 83 -32.39 5.20 -26.04
N ALA A 84 -33.40 6.02 -25.77
CA ALA A 84 -33.20 7.43 -25.39
C ALA A 84 -32.52 7.54 -24.00
N ASP A 85 -32.77 6.58 -23.11
CA ASP A 85 -32.13 6.54 -21.80
C ASP A 85 -30.64 6.18 -21.88
N LEU A 86 -30.21 5.50 -22.95
CA LEU A 86 -28.81 5.09 -23.15
C LEU A 86 -27.90 6.28 -23.49
N GLU A 87 -28.36 7.23 -24.31
CA GLU A 87 -27.62 8.48 -24.59
C GLU A 87 -27.56 9.38 -23.36
N ALA A 88 -28.67 9.46 -22.61
CA ALA A 88 -28.72 10.18 -21.34
C ALA A 88 -27.80 9.53 -20.29
N LEU A 89 -27.72 8.20 -20.26
CA LEU A 89 -26.83 7.44 -19.40
C LEU A 89 -25.36 7.68 -19.75
N GLN A 90 -25.00 7.63 -21.05
CA GLN A 90 -23.65 7.93 -21.52
C GLN A 90 -23.22 9.33 -21.07
N THR A 91 -24.08 10.34 -21.31
CA THR A 91 -23.84 11.74 -20.91
C THR A 91 -23.68 11.88 -19.39
N ALA A 92 -24.55 11.23 -18.61
CA ALA A 92 -24.48 11.28 -17.15
C ALA A 92 -23.22 10.60 -16.61
N TYR A 93 -22.79 9.49 -17.22
CA TYR A 93 -21.57 8.79 -16.83
C TYR A 93 -20.31 9.59 -17.17
N ASP A 94 -20.23 10.19 -18.36
CA ASP A 94 -19.11 11.06 -18.74
C ASP A 94 -19.03 12.30 -17.85
N SER A 95 -20.17 12.92 -17.51
CA SER A 95 -20.21 14.01 -16.54
C SER A 95 -19.75 13.58 -15.14
N PHE A 96 -20.16 12.39 -14.67
CA PHE A 96 -19.68 11.83 -13.41
C PHE A 96 -18.15 11.65 -13.44
N ARG A 97 -17.59 11.16 -14.55
CA ARG A 97 -16.13 11.00 -14.72
C ARG A 97 -15.38 12.32 -14.66
N GLU A 98 -15.86 13.35 -15.32
CA GLU A 98 -15.25 14.70 -15.27
C GLU A 98 -15.29 15.30 -13.86
N GLN A 99 -16.43 15.14 -13.17
CA GLN A 99 -16.57 15.57 -11.78
C GLN A 99 -15.66 14.77 -10.84
N PHE A 100 -15.52 13.46 -11.08
CA PHE A 100 -14.62 12.60 -10.33
C PHE A 100 -13.16 13.00 -10.55
N ALA A 101 -12.74 13.25 -11.79
CA ALA A 101 -11.39 13.74 -12.09
C ALA A 101 -11.10 15.09 -11.39
N THR A 102 -12.11 15.95 -11.24
CA THR A 102 -12.00 17.19 -10.46
C THR A 102 -11.81 16.92 -8.96
N LEU A 103 -12.55 15.97 -8.38
CA LEU A 103 -12.32 15.51 -7.01
C LEU A 103 -10.89 14.97 -6.84
N GLN A 104 -10.40 14.17 -7.79
CA GLN A 104 -9.03 13.63 -7.75
C GLN A 104 -7.97 14.71 -7.83
N ALA A 105 -8.16 15.73 -8.68
CA ALA A 105 -7.26 16.88 -8.74
C ALA A 105 -7.19 17.61 -7.40
N ARG A 106 -8.32 17.81 -6.72
CA ARG A 106 -8.38 18.37 -5.37
C ARG A 106 -7.73 17.46 -4.33
N ALA A 107 -7.92 16.14 -4.41
CA ALA A 107 -7.29 15.19 -3.50
C ALA A 107 -5.76 15.18 -3.66
N LYS A 108 -5.25 15.39 -4.88
CA LYS A 108 -3.80 15.49 -5.15
C LYS A 108 -3.13 16.67 -4.46
N THR A 109 -3.85 17.76 -4.16
CA THR A 109 -3.28 18.91 -3.44
C THR A 109 -2.89 18.59 -1.99
N TRP A 110 -3.43 17.49 -1.44
CA TRP A 110 -3.05 16.94 -0.14
C TRP A 110 -1.59 16.43 -0.11
N PHE A 111 -1.04 16.04 -1.27
CA PHE A 111 0.28 15.43 -1.42
C PHE A 111 1.26 16.31 -2.19
N THR A 112 0.78 17.03 -3.20
CA THR A 112 1.58 17.90 -4.07
C THR A 112 1.06 19.33 -3.97
N PRO A 113 1.91 20.33 -3.66
CA PRO A 113 1.44 21.71 -3.57
C PRO A 113 0.96 22.20 -4.94
N GLU A 114 -0.14 22.96 -4.97
CA GLU A 114 -0.56 23.64 -6.19
C GLU A 114 0.52 24.64 -6.61
N ARG A 115 1.15 24.41 -7.77
CA ARG A 115 2.05 25.40 -8.38
C ARG A 115 1.22 26.54 -8.95
N THR A 116 0.91 27.55 -8.14
CA THR A 116 0.56 28.86 -8.68
C THR A 116 1.80 29.48 -9.30
N THR A 117 1.68 30.06 -10.49
CA THR A 117 2.77 30.57 -11.36
C THR A 117 3.64 31.69 -10.76
N ALA A 118 3.51 32.04 -9.48
CA ALA A 118 4.17 33.19 -8.86
C ALA A 118 5.27 32.86 -7.82
N GLU A 119 5.40 31.63 -7.33
CA GLU A 119 6.37 31.31 -6.25
C GLU A 119 7.20 30.05 -6.56
N ALA A 120 8.03 30.13 -7.59
CA ALA A 120 9.09 29.16 -7.85
C ALA A 120 10.30 29.48 -6.95
N GLY A 121 10.25 29.11 -5.67
CA GLY A 121 11.39 29.34 -4.77
C GLY A 121 11.41 28.56 -3.45
N ALA A 122 10.25 28.22 -2.88
CA ALA A 122 10.16 27.35 -1.71
C ALA A 122 8.93 26.46 -1.88
N GLY A 123 9.11 25.13 -1.87
CA GLY A 123 7.97 24.22 -1.96
C GLY A 123 7.05 24.41 -0.76
N LEU A 124 5.80 24.81 -0.99
CA LEU A 124 4.79 24.85 0.07
C LEU A 124 4.63 23.44 0.66
N ALA A 125 4.66 23.33 2.00
CA ALA A 125 4.47 22.07 2.69
C ALA A 125 3.02 21.58 2.50
N THR A 126 2.84 20.32 2.13
CA THR A 126 1.52 19.71 1.97
C THR A 126 1.03 19.15 3.29
N VAL A 127 -0.24 18.74 3.37
CA VAL A 127 -0.74 18.09 4.60
C VAL A 127 0.05 16.81 4.87
N PHE A 128 0.29 16.01 3.81
CA PHE A 128 1.04 14.78 3.92
C PHE A 128 2.49 15.00 4.36
N SER A 129 3.20 16.00 3.80
CA SER A 129 4.59 16.28 4.19
C SER A 129 4.74 16.84 5.61
N GLN A 130 3.64 17.26 6.24
CA GLN A 130 3.63 17.82 7.59
C GLN A 130 3.35 16.78 8.67
N ILE A 131 2.96 15.54 8.33
CA ILE A 131 2.67 14.50 9.33
C ILE A 131 3.86 14.26 10.28
N PRO A 132 5.12 14.13 9.82
CA PRO A 132 6.26 13.89 10.70
C PRO A 132 6.55 15.05 11.67
N SER A 133 6.03 16.26 11.38
CA SER A 133 6.20 17.42 12.26
C SER A 133 5.40 17.29 13.57
N ILE A 134 4.33 16.47 13.60
CA ILE A 134 3.48 16.30 14.79
C ILE A 134 4.26 15.62 15.94
N PRO A 135 4.89 14.44 15.77
CA PRO A 135 5.76 13.86 16.80
C PRO A 135 7.00 14.72 17.09
N GLN A 136 7.54 15.41 16.08
CA GLN A 136 8.68 16.30 16.26
C GLN A 136 8.33 17.49 17.18
N ALA A 137 7.15 18.08 17.04
CA ALA A 137 6.66 19.15 17.91
C ALA A 137 6.58 18.70 19.37
N LEU A 138 6.09 17.47 19.63
CA LEU A 138 6.06 16.88 20.96
C LEU A 138 7.48 16.75 21.54
N ARG A 139 8.46 16.26 20.79
CA ARG A 139 9.85 16.14 21.27
C ARG A 139 10.46 17.48 21.63
N GLN A 140 10.25 18.48 20.79
CA GLN A 140 10.78 19.83 21.04
C GLN A 140 10.17 20.40 22.32
N VAL A 141 8.86 20.20 22.53
CA VAL A 141 8.17 20.58 23.77
C VAL A 141 8.69 19.78 24.96
N ALA A 142 8.79 18.46 24.84
CA ALA A 142 9.25 17.57 25.90
C ALA A 142 10.67 17.91 26.34
N GLY A 143 11.62 18.00 25.40
CA GLY A 143 13.01 18.37 25.69
C GLY A 143 13.13 19.77 26.29
N THR A 144 12.28 20.71 25.88
CA THR A 144 12.25 22.06 26.43
C THR A 144 11.78 22.09 27.88
N ILE A 145 10.77 21.28 28.22
CA ILE A 145 10.29 21.13 29.60
C ILE A 145 11.34 20.40 30.45
N SER A 146 11.94 19.33 29.93
CA SER A 146 13.01 18.58 30.60
C SER A 146 14.24 19.43 30.92
N ALA A 147 14.70 20.25 29.96
CA ALA A 147 15.77 21.22 30.18
C ALA A 147 15.40 22.28 31.23
N GLY A 148 14.10 22.58 31.39
CA GLY A 148 13.61 23.44 32.46
C GLY A 148 13.81 22.86 33.85
N PHE A 149 13.61 21.55 34.00
CA PHE A 149 13.79 20.87 35.28
C PHE A 149 15.26 20.84 35.71
N GLU A 150 16.20 20.66 34.77
CA GLU A 150 17.64 20.69 35.06
C GLU A 150 18.12 22.03 35.65
N LEU A 151 17.39 23.12 35.37
CA LEU A 151 17.68 24.46 35.88
C LEU A 151 17.04 24.74 37.25
N MET A 152 16.35 23.78 37.87
CA MET A 152 15.67 23.92 39.18
C MET A 152 16.40 23.18 40.31
N PRO A 153 17.56 23.65 40.82
CA PRO A 153 18.17 23.04 42.00
C PRO A 153 17.44 23.53 43.26
N CYS A 154 16.63 22.66 43.87
CA CYS A 154 16.22 22.62 45.28
C CYS A 154 16.06 23.97 46.02
N ALA A 155 15.22 24.89 45.55
CA ALA A 155 14.78 26.11 46.25
C ALA A 155 13.63 26.77 45.46
N PRO A 156 12.80 27.69 46.01
CA PRO A 156 11.68 28.28 45.29
C PRO A 156 12.22 29.19 44.17
N PHE A 157 12.46 28.59 43.01
CA PHE A 157 12.90 29.28 41.82
C PHE A 157 11.73 30.14 41.31
N PRO A 158 11.96 31.41 40.92
CA PRO A 158 10.87 32.23 40.41
C PRO A 158 10.36 31.63 39.11
N LEU A 159 9.07 31.26 39.07
CA LEU A 159 8.37 30.70 37.91
C LEU A 159 8.48 31.55 36.62
N ARG A 160 9.06 32.77 36.70
CA ARG A 160 9.45 33.61 35.55
C ARG A 160 10.48 32.94 34.63
N SER A 161 11.24 31.95 35.10
CA SER A 161 12.26 31.23 34.30
C SER A 161 11.69 30.37 33.18
N LEU A 162 10.40 30.02 33.22
CA LEU A 162 9.73 29.20 32.19
C LEU A 162 9.23 30.04 30.99
N ARG A 163 9.35 31.38 31.01
CA ARG A 163 8.87 32.26 29.93
C ARG A 163 9.50 32.00 28.54
N PRO A 164 10.81 31.72 28.41
CA PRO A 164 11.39 31.36 27.11
C PRO A 164 10.80 30.07 26.53
N GLN A 165 10.40 29.13 27.40
CA GLN A 165 9.81 27.85 27.04
C GLN A 165 8.37 28.02 26.56
N ASP A 166 7.61 28.93 27.17
CA ASP A 166 6.26 29.33 26.71
C ASP A 166 6.28 29.80 25.24
N LYS A 167 7.30 30.56 24.83
CA LYS A 167 7.44 31.03 23.44
C LYS A 167 7.62 29.87 22.46
N LEU A 168 8.40 28.84 22.81
CA LEU A 168 8.60 27.68 21.94
C LEU A 168 7.34 26.81 21.88
N ILE A 169 6.71 26.54 23.03
CA ILE A 169 5.47 25.77 23.11
C ILE A 169 4.36 26.46 22.28
N ARG A 170 4.24 27.79 22.36
CA ARG A 170 3.32 28.57 21.52
C ARG A 170 3.59 28.44 20.03
N ARG A 171 4.85 28.49 19.60
CA ARG A 171 5.22 28.27 18.19
C ARG A 171 4.79 26.89 17.69
N GLN A 172 4.95 25.84 18.50
CA GLN A 172 4.48 24.50 18.14
C GLN A 172 2.95 24.43 18.07
N SER A 173 2.25 25.10 19.00
CA SER A 173 0.78 25.23 18.97
C SER A 173 0.29 25.96 17.71
N GLU A 174 0.98 27.01 17.28
CA GLU A 174 0.69 27.75 16.03
C GLU A 174 0.90 26.87 14.80
N ALA A 175 1.96 26.05 14.76
CA ALA A 175 2.22 25.11 13.68
C ALA A 175 1.09 24.06 13.55
N ILE A 176 0.67 23.46 14.67
CA ILE A 176 -0.44 22.48 14.71
C ILE A 176 -1.76 23.15 14.31
N SER A 177 -1.99 24.40 14.73
CA SER A 177 -3.20 25.17 14.37
C SER A 177 -3.23 25.53 12.87
N THR A 178 -2.07 25.80 12.29
CA THR A 178 -1.92 26.03 10.85
C THR A 178 -2.25 24.76 10.07
N LEU A 179 -1.70 23.62 10.48
CA LEU A 179 -2.02 22.31 9.90
C LEU A 179 -3.51 21.99 10.00
N LEU A 180 -4.14 22.23 11.16
CA LEU A 180 -5.59 22.08 11.34
C LEU A 180 -6.38 22.93 10.35
N THR A 181 -5.96 24.17 10.12
CA THR A 181 -6.62 25.08 9.16
C THR A 181 -6.53 24.54 7.74
N THR A 182 -5.34 24.09 7.32
CA THR A 182 -5.13 23.49 6.00
C THR A 182 -5.96 22.20 5.81
N VAL A 183 -5.94 21.30 6.79
CA VAL A 183 -6.74 20.08 6.80
C VAL A 183 -8.23 20.40 6.70
N SER A 184 -8.71 21.41 7.44
CA SER A 184 -10.12 21.79 7.44
C SER A 184 -10.56 22.33 6.07
N GLN A 185 -9.75 23.19 5.45
CA GLN A 185 -10.06 23.77 4.13
C GLN A 185 -10.07 22.71 3.04
N LEU A 186 -9.02 21.89 2.95
CA LEU A 186 -8.94 20.81 1.94
C LEU A 186 -10.01 19.74 2.19
N GLY A 187 -10.20 19.35 3.44
CA GLY A 187 -11.21 18.37 3.84
C GLY A 187 -12.63 18.81 3.49
N GLN A 188 -13.00 20.06 3.73
CA GLN A 188 -14.32 20.61 3.34
C GLN A 188 -14.50 20.64 1.81
N ALA A 189 -13.45 20.99 1.06
CA ALA A 189 -13.50 21.00 -0.39
C ALA A 189 -13.69 19.59 -0.98
N LEU A 190 -13.06 18.58 -0.37
CA LEU A 190 -13.23 17.17 -0.72
C LEU A 190 -14.61 16.65 -0.33
N GLU A 191 -15.09 16.97 0.87
CA GLU A 191 -16.40 16.57 1.37
C GLU A 191 -17.54 17.10 0.47
N SER A 192 -17.46 18.37 0.08
CA SER A 192 -18.44 18.99 -0.82
C SER A 192 -18.45 18.31 -2.21
N ALA A 193 -17.28 18.06 -2.79
CA ALA A 193 -17.17 17.38 -4.09
C ALA A 193 -17.66 15.92 -4.01
N ALA A 194 -17.33 15.21 -2.94
CA ALA A 194 -17.78 13.84 -2.70
C ALA A 194 -19.31 13.77 -2.53
N ALA A 195 -19.90 14.70 -1.77
CA ALA A 195 -21.35 14.79 -1.59
C ALA A 195 -22.08 15.07 -2.92
N ALA A 196 -21.53 15.93 -3.77
CA ALA A 196 -22.09 16.21 -5.10
C ALA A 196 -22.09 14.94 -5.99
N LEU A 197 -20.98 14.21 -6.05
CA LEU A 197 -20.88 12.95 -6.79
C LEU A 197 -21.86 11.88 -6.26
N VAL A 198 -22.01 11.77 -4.94
CA VAL A 198 -23.00 10.85 -4.33
C VAL A 198 -24.44 11.29 -4.64
N ALA A 199 -24.72 12.59 -4.77
CA ALA A 199 -26.06 13.06 -5.13
C ALA A 199 -26.39 12.72 -6.59
N VAL A 200 -25.43 12.82 -7.50
CA VAL A 200 -25.59 12.49 -8.93
C VAL A 200 -25.91 11.01 -9.15
N THR A 201 -25.44 10.10 -8.28
CA THR A 201 -25.79 8.67 -8.36
C THR A 201 -27.17 8.33 -7.78
N ARG A 202 -27.84 9.27 -7.10
CA ARG A 202 -29.16 9.07 -6.49
C ARG A 202 -30.32 9.57 -7.34
N THR A 203 -30.03 10.29 -8.42
CA THR A 203 -31.04 10.86 -9.32
C THR A 203 -30.70 10.59 -10.79
N GLY A 204 -31.68 10.73 -11.68
CA GLY A 204 -31.46 10.62 -13.12
C GLY A 204 -31.02 9.23 -13.64
N PRO A 205 -30.34 9.17 -14.79
CA PRO A 205 -29.99 7.91 -15.47
C PRO A 205 -29.09 6.97 -14.67
N LEU A 206 -28.14 7.50 -13.89
CA LEU A 206 -27.25 6.67 -13.07
C LEU A 206 -28.01 5.96 -11.94
N ALA A 207 -28.98 6.63 -11.33
CA ALA A 207 -29.84 6.01 -10.33
C ALA A 207 -30.70 4.88 -10.92
N ALA A 208 -31.16 5.05 -12.16
CA ALA A 208 -31.90 4.02 -12.87
C ALA A 208 -31.04 2.76 -13.11
N VAL A 209 -29.77 2.92 -13.51
CA VAL A 209 -28.81 1.81 -13.65
C VAL A 209 -28.55 1.10 -12.32
N LEU A 210 -28.33 1.86 -11.24
CA LEU A 210 -28.14 1.30 -9.90
C LEU A 210 -29.38 0.53 -9.41
N ALA A 211 -30.58 1.04 -9.71
CA ALA A 211 -31.84 0.38 -9.37
C ALA A 211 -32.06 -0.91 -10.17
N ALA A 212 -31.69 -0.92 -11.46
CA ALA A 212 -31.78 -2.10 -12.33
C ALA A 212 -30.95 -3.27 -11.77
N TYR A 213 -29.81 -2.98 -11.14
CA TYR A 213 -28.88 -3.96 -10.55
C TYR A 213 -28.87 -3.97 -9.02
N ARG A 214 -29.98 -3.60 -8.37
CA ARG A 214 -30.06 -3.38 -6.91
C ARG A 214 -29.56 -4.54 -6.03
N GLY A 215 -29.73 -5.79 -6.49
CA GLY A 215 -29.29 -6.98 -5.74
C GLY A 215 -27.78 -7.03 -5.64
N ASP A 216 -27.11 -6.93 -6.79
CA ASP A 216 -25.66 -6.96 -6.90
C ASP A 216 -25.03 -5.71 -6.27
N VAL A 217 -25.65 -4.54 -6.47
CA VAL A 217 -25.24 -3.27 -5.83
C VAL A 217 -25.23 -3.39 -4.29
N ARG A 218 -26.23 -4.07 -3.71
CA ARG A 218 -26.30 -4.29 -2.25
C ARG A 218 -25.24 -5.27 -1.78
N ALA A 219 -25.01 -6.36 -2.51
CA ALA A 219 -23.96 -7.33 -2.21
C ALA A 219 -22.57 -6.65 -2.24
N MET A 220 -22.30 -5.88 -3.29
CA MET A 220 -21.07 -5.12 -3.46
C MET A 220 -20.83 -4.13 -2.33
N THR A 221 -21.85 -3.33 -1.98
CA THR A 221 -21.77 -2.37 -0.87
C THR A 221 -21.43 -3.06 0.45
N THR A 222 -22.06 -4.20 0.71
CA THR A 222 -21.85 -5.00 1.93
C THR A 222 -20.42 -5.54 1.99
N ALA A 223 -19.93 -6.08 0.87
CA ALA A 223 -18.60 -6.65 0.80
C ALA A 223 -17.49 -5.60 0.94
N ILE A 224 -17.64 -4.42 0.32
CA ILE A 224 -16.69 -3.31 0.51
C ILE A 224 -16.66 -2.86 1.97
N THR A 225 -17.82 -2.80 2.63
CA THR A 225 -17.90 -2.45 4.06
C THR A 225 -17.22 -3.53 4.92
N ALA A 226 -17.43 -4.82 4.63
CA ALA A 226 -16.75 -5.92 5.32
C ALA A 226 -15.23 -5.88 5.10
N ALA A 227 -14.79 -5.59 3.87
CA ALA A 227 -13.37 -5.40 3.55
C ALA A 227 -12.77 -4.24 4.36
N GLN A 228 -13.45 -3.09 4.41
CA GLN A 228 -13.03 -1.95 5.23
C GLN A 228 -12.94 -2.29 6.72
N GLN A 229 -13.85 -3.13 7.24
CA GLN A 229 -13.81 -3.60 8.62
C GLN A 229 -12.65 -4.56 8.89
N GLN A 230 -12.37 -5.48 7.95
CA GLN A 230 -11.24 -6.40 8.07
C GLN A 230 -9.90 -5.66 8.00
N LEU A 231 -9.74 -4.74 7.04
CA LEU A 231 -8.57 -3.88 6.92
C LEU A 231 -8.32 -3.07 8.22
N ALA A 232 -9.40 -2.62 8.85
CA ALA A 232 -9.32 -1.91 10.12
C ALA A 232 -8.96 -2.81 11.31
N ALA A 233 -9.40 -4.07 11.33
CA ALA A 233 -9.01 -5.05 12.34
C ALA A 233 -7.50 -5.34 12.27
N ASP A 234 -6.95 -5.44 11.06
CA ASP A 234 -5.52 -5.67 10.84
C ASP A 234 -4.69 -4.42 11.20
N GLY A 235 -5.24 -3.21 10.97
CA GLY A 235 -4.65 -1.94 11.41
C GLY A 235 -4.46 -1.80 12.93
N VAL A 236 -5.24 -2.52 13.76
CA VAL A 236 -5.08 -2.55 15.23
C VAL A 236 -3.79 -3.29 15.62
N VAL A 237 -3.48 -4.40 14.97
CA VAL A 237 -2.24 -5.17 15.20
C VAL A 237 -1.02 -4.29 14.88
N ILE A 238 -1.13 -3.49 13.83
CA ILE A 238 -0.08 -2.60 13.34
C ILE A 238 0.12 -1.40 14.27
N ALA A 239 -0.97 -0.77 14.74
CA ALA A 239 -0.91 0.27 15.76
C ALA A 239 -0.31 -0.27 17.08
N ASN A 240 -0.59 -1.52 17.44
CA ASN A 240 0.00 -2.16 18.61
C ASN A 240 1.48 -2.47 18.44
N LEU A 241 1.94 -2.85 17.25
CA LEU A 241 3.35 -3.17 16.99
C LEU A 241 4.24 -1.93 16.80
N GLY A 242 3.69 -0.81 16.31
CA GLY A 242 4.44 0.44 16.08
C GLY A 242 4.31 1.52 17.17
N LEU A 243 3.28 1.48 18.02
CA LEU A 243 3.01 2.51 19.05
C LEU A 243 2.87 1.94 20.48
N GLY A 244 2.87 0.61 20.63
CA GLY A 244 2.63 -0.09 21.89
C GLY A 244 3.77 -1.06 22.28
N ASP A 245 4.48 -0.71 23.35
CA ASP A 245 5.11 -1.66 24.28
C ASP A 245 6.41 -2.41 23.93
N ARG A 246 7.07 -2.23 22.77
CA ARG A 246 8.43 -2.76 22.60
C ARG A 246 9.38 -1.73 22.01
N GLY A 247 10.40 -1.35 22.78
CA GLY A 247 11.44 -0.37 22.44
C GLY A 247 12.36 -0.74 21.29
N ALA A 248 11.84 -1.24 20.19
CA ALA A 248 12.51 -1.23 18.90
C ALA A 248 12.08 0.06 18.18
N GLY A 249 13.01 1.00 18.02
CA GLY A 249 12.78 2.28 17.35
C GLY A 249 12.38 2.07 15.89
N VAL A 250 11.08 2.11 15.60
CA VAL A 250 10.56 2.09 14.23
C VAL A 250 10.87 3.45 13.59
N SER A 251 11.86 3.49 12.71
CA SER A 251 12.32 4.70 12.00
C SER A 251 11.48 5.05 10.75
N SER A 252 10.65 4.12 10.25
CA SER A 252 9.76 4.30 9.08
C SER A 252 8.51 3.40 9.15
N VAL A 253 7.37 3.87 8.63
CA VAL A 253 6.07 3.14 8.56
C VAL A 253 5.62 3.25 7.11
N ALA A 254 5.38 2.11 6.48
CA ALA A 254 4.99 2.03 5.08
C ALA A 254 3.46 1.91 4.97
N ILE A 255 2.84 2.79 4.20
CA ILE A 255 1.39 2.91 4.18
C ILE A 255 0.92 2.56 2.78
N GLY A 256 0.27 1.42 2.68
CA GLY A 256 -0.23 0.92 1.41
C GLY A 256 -1.63 1.42 1.13
N VAL A 257 -1.84 1.95 -0.06
CA VAL A 257 -3.18 1.93 -0.66
C VAL A 257 -3.42 0.53 -1.16
N VAL A 258 -4.47 -0.11 -0.64
CA VAL A 258 -4.91 -1.43 -1.10
C VAL A 258 -6.14 -1.24 -1.97
N GLY A 259 -6.05 -1.61 -3.25
CA GLY A 259 -7.15 -1.50 -4.21
C GLY A 259 -8.00 -2.77 -4.27
N LEU A 260 -9.33 -2.65 -4.20
CA LEU A 260 -10.26 -3.62 -4.75
C LEU A 260 -10.43 -3.33 -6.25
N THR A 261 -10.06 -4.25 -7.10
CA THR A 261 -10.30 -4.19 -8.54
C THR A 261 -11.68 -4.76 -8.85
N GLN A 262 -12.65 -3.90 -9.19
CA GLN A 262 -14.06 -4.32 -9.21
C GLN A 262 -14.63 -4.61 -10.58
N GLY A 263 -13.98 -4.17 -11.67
CA GLY A 263 -14.41 -4.52 -13.00
C GLY A 263 -13.52 -3.91 -14.08
N TRP A 264 -13.28 -4.69 -15.13
CA TRP A 264 -12.66 -4.23 -16.36
C TRP A 264 -13.73 -3.90 -17.39
N ASN A 265 -13.52 -2.82 -18.15
CA ASN A 265 -14.03 -2.71 -19.51
C ASN A 265 -12.83 -2.60 -20.48
N PRO A 266 -12.99 -2.85 -21.80
CA PRO A 266 -11.90 -2.81 -22.78
C PRO A 266 -11.12 -1.49 -22.90
N LEU A 267 -11.47 -0.46 -22.12
CA LEU A 267 -10.85 0.87 -22.09
C LEU A 267 -10.22 1.23 -20.72
N GLY A 268 -10.26 0.34 -19.72
CA GLY A 268 -9.55 0.51 -18.44
C GLY A 268 -10.18 -0.19 -17.23
N TRP A 269 -9.55 -0.01 -16.07
CA TRP A 269 -9.96 -0.59 -14.77
C TRP A 269 -10.91 0.33 -14.01
N GLY A 270 -12.00 -0.21 -13.45
CA GLY A 270 -12.78 0.39 -12.36
C GLY A 270 -12.23 -0.09 -11.02
N MET A 271 -11.73 0.83 -10.18
CA MET A 271 -11.03 0.49 -8.94
C MET A 271 -11.65 1.17 -7.72
N ILE A 272 -11.64 0.48 -6.58
CA ILE A 272 -12.08 0.99 -5.29
C ILE A 272 -10.96 0.76 -4.28
N THR A 273 -10.22 1.79 -3.98
CA THR A 273 -9.10 1.80 -3.04
C THR A 273 -9.50 1.97 -1.57
N GLY A 274 -8.96 1.13 -0.70
CA GLY A 274 -8.91 1.32 0.75
C GLY A 274 -7.50 1.75 1.17
N GLY A 275 -7.37 2.83 1.94
CA GLY A 275 -6.09 3.16 2.58
C GLY A 275 -5.83 2.24 3.76
N THR A 276 -4.61 1.72 3.91
CA THR A 276 -4.19 0.91 5.07
C THR A 276 -2.83 1.35 5.58
N ILE A 277 -2.58 1.16 6.88
CA ILE A 277 -1.34 1.52 7.55
C ILE A 277 -0.57 0.22 7.85
N GLY A 278 0.71 0.12 7.48
CA GLY A 278 1.61 -1.01 7.82
C GLY A 278 2.90 -0.53 8.51
N ALA A 279 3.28 -1.12 9.64
CA ALA A 279 4.35 -0.55 10.49
C ALA A 279 5.71 -1.22 10.38
N HIS A 280 5.85 -2.37 9.71
CA HIS A 280 7.14 -3.08 9.70
C HIS A 280 7.54 -3.71 8.37
N HIS A 281 6.59 -4.30 7.61
CA HIS A 281 6.86 -4.94 6.33
C HIS A 281 5.81 -4.57 5.29
N GLY A 282 5.65 -3.27 5.05
CA GLY A 282 4.64 -2.67 4.18
C GLY A 282 4.30 -3.52 2.96
N VAL A 283 5.28 -4.08 2.24
CA VAL A 283 4.99 -4.90 1.05
C VAL A 283 4.39 -6.28 1.38
N ALA A 284 4.89 -7.01 2.38
CA ALA A 284 4.34 -8.33 2.74
C ALA A 284 2.97 -8.22 3.43
N ASP A 285 2.77 -7.19 4.27
CA ASP A 285 1.48 -6.87 4.87
C ASP A 285 0.48 -6.39 3.80
N ILE A 286 0.91 -5.53 2.84
CA ILE A 286 0.11 -5.14 1.68
C ILE A 286 -0.19 -6.34 0.79
N GLN A 287 0.74 -7.29 0.59
CA GLN A 287 0.52 -8.51 -0.20
C GLN A 287 -0.43 -9.49 0.48
N ALA A 288 -0.34 -9.65 1.81
CA ALA A 288 -1.28 -10.43 2.60
C ALA A 288 -2.68 -9.80 2.57
N LEU A 289 -2.76 -8.46 2.69
CA LEU A 289 -4.00 -7.71 2.51
C LEU A 289 -4.53 -7.82 1.06
N GLN A 290 -3.68 -7.79 0.04
CA GLN A 290 -4.06 -8.06 -1.35
C GLN A 290 -4.59 -9.49 -1.53
N GLY A 291 -4.01 -10.47 -0.84
CA GLY A 291 -4.49 -11.85 -0.80
C GLY A 291 -5.89 -11.94 -0.17
N ALA A 292 -6.09 -11.32 1.00
CA ALA A 292 -7.39 -11.27 1.68
C ALA A 292 -8.44 -10.50 0.87
N LEU A 293 -8.04 -9.42 0.17
CA LEU A 293 -8.91 -8.71 -0.76
C LEU A 293 -9.21 -9.54 -2.01
N SER A 294 -8.27 -10.35 -2.52
CA SER A 294 -8.52 -11.28 -3.62
C SER A 294 -9.53 -12.37 -3.23
N ASP A 295 -9.47 -12.83 -1.98
CA ASP A 295 -10.43 -13.78 -1.43
C ASP A 295 -11.82 -13.13 -1.24
N LEU A 296 -11.86 -11.85 -0.81
CA LEU A 296 -13.09 -11.04 -0.78
C LEU A 296 -13.63 -10.79 -2.20
N GLU A 297 -12.78 -10.49 -3.17
CA GLU A 297 -13.12 -10.36 -4.60
C GLU A 297 -13.72 -11.67 -5.15
N ALA A 298 -13.20 -12.82 -4.72
CA ALA A 298 -13.75 -14.13 -5.07
C ALA A 298 -15.11 -14.40 -4.40
N GLN A 299 -15.29 -14.00 -3.14
CA GLN A 299 -16.57 -14.12 -2.40
C GLN A 299 -17.67 -13.21 -2.94
N ILE A 300 -17.30 -12.10 -3.59
CA ILE A 300 -18.24 -11.14 -4.16
C ILE A 300 -19.01 -11.73 -5.36
N ASP A 301 -18.59 -12.87 -5.94
CA ASP A 301 -19.26 -13.58 -7.05
C ASP A 301 -19.64 -12.68 -8.25
N ILE A 302 -18.95 -11.55 -8.39
CA ILE A 302 -19.10 -10.55 -9.46
C ILE A 302 -18.24 -10.89 -10.69
N LYS A 303 -17.74 -12.13 -10.77
CA LYS A 303 -17.32 -12.70 -12.06
C LYS A 303 -18.52 -13.03 -12.96
N VAL A 304 -19.64 -12.35 -12.77
CA VAL A 304 -20.79 -12.35 -13.70
C VAL A 304 -20.25 -12.05 -15.09
N ASP A 305 -20.72 -12.85 -16.04
CA ASP A 305 -20.39 -12.83 -17.47
C ASP A 305 -20.01 -11.42 -17.94
N ARG A 306 -18.69 -11.13 -18.01
CA ARG A 306 -18.07 -9.78 -18.12
C ARG A 306 -18.35 -9.07 -19.45
N ARG A 307 -19.40 -9.48 -20.15
CA ARG A 307 -19.98 -8.88 -21.35
C ARG A 307 -20.99 -7.76 -21.02
N LYS A 308 -21.53 -7.69 -19.79
CA LYS A 308 -22.51 -6.66 -19.37
C LYS A 308 -21.86 -5.42 -18.76
N GLN A 309 -21.41 -4.50 -19.62
CA GLN A 309 -20.68 -3.29 -19.21
C GLN A 309 -21.48 -2.38 -18.26
N ASP A 310 -22.79 -2.34 -18.42
CA ASP A 310 -23.74 -1.60 -17.60
C ASP A 310 -23.83 -2.10 -16.15
N GLN A 311 -23.83 -3.42 -15.95
CA GLN A 311 -23.76 -4.01 -14.61
C GLN A 311 -22.43 -3.65 -13.92
N ALA A 312 -21.32 -3.69 -14.65
CA ALA A 312 -20.01 -3.29 -14.11
C ALA A 312 -19.99 -1.81 -13.68
N VAL A 313 -20.63 -0.92 -14.45
CA VAL A 313 -20.79 0.49 -14.07
C VAL A 313 -21.59 0.62 -12.78
N ALA A 314 -22.72 -0.07 -12.66
CA ALA A 314 -23.57 -0.02 -11.47
C ALA A 314 -22.77 -0.39 -10.21
N LEU A 315 -21.99 -1.46 -10.30
CA LEU A 315 -21.18 -1.97 -9.21
C LEU A 315 -20.03 -1.02 -8.83
N MET A 316 -19.33 -0.48 -9.83
CA MET A 316 -18.27 0.51 -9.62
C MET A 316 -18.84 1.79 -8.96
N LEU A 317 -19.95 2.33 -9.46
CA LEU A 317 -20.60 3.51 -8.89
C LEU A 317 -21.07 3.27 -7.45
N ALA A 318 -21.62 2.09 -7.17
CA ALA A 318 -22.04 1.71 -5.82
C ALA A 318 -20.88 1.75 -4.85
N GLY A 319 -19.75 1.17 -5.23
CA GLY A 319 -18.60 1.09 -4.36
C GLY A 319 -17.80 2.40 -4.25
N ILE A 320 -17.65 3.17 -5.32
CA ILE A 320 -17.15 4.56 -5.24
C ILE A 320 -18.06 5.36 -4.28
N GLY A 321 -19.37 5.17 -4.37
CA GLY A 321 -20.34 5.78 -3.47
C GLY A 321 -20.15 5.41 -1.98
N VAL A 322 -19.57 4.25 -1.66
CA VAL A 322 -19.17 3.89 -0.28
C VAL A 322 -17.95 4.71 0.14
N GLN A 323 -16.91 4.77 -0.71
CA GLN A 323 -15.71 5.55 -0.40
C GLN A 323 -16.04 7.03 -0.20
N LEU A 324 -16.77 7.64 -1.13
CA LEU A 324 -17.11 9.07 -1.09
C LEU A 324 -17.86 9.46 0.20
N ARG A 325 -18.70 8.56 0.73
CA ARG A 325 -19.38 8.77 2.02
C ARG A 325 -18.42 8.76 3.22
N GLY A 326 -17.28 8.10 3.10
CA GLY A 326 -16.24 8.04 4.13
C GLY A 326 -15.46 9.34 4.32
N VAL A 327 -15.42 10.23 3.31
CA VAL A 327 -14.64 11.49 3.31
C VAL A 327 -15.03 12.38 4.51
N ALA A 328 -16.32 12.56 4.75
CA ALA A 328 -16.81 13.42 5.84
C ALA A 328 -16.42 12.87 7.23
N ALA A 329 -16.61 11.56 7.45
CA ALA A 329 -16.28 10.92 8.72
C ALA A 329 -14.77 10.98 9.02
N MET A 330 -13.94 10.77 7.99
CA MET A 330 -12.49 10.92 8.09
C MET A 330 -12.09 12.37 8.43
N ASN A 331 -12.65 13.34 7.72
CA ASN A 331 -12.34 14.77 7.93
C ASN A 331 -12.70 15.21 9.36
N ALA A 332 -13.89 14.83 9.83
CA ALA A 332 -14.34 15.14 11.18
C ALA A 332 -13.42 14.54 12.25
N ALA A 333 -13.02 13.28 12.11
CA ALA A 333 -12.14 12.62 13.08
C ALA A 333 -10.75 13.26 13.15
N VAL A 334 -10.13 13.60 12.01
CA VAL A 334 -8.82 14.28 12.01
C VAL A 334 -8.92 15.67 12.64
N GLN A 335 -9.97 16.43 12.32
CA GLN A 335 -10.19 17.75 12.92
C GLN A 335 -10.38 17.67 14.43
N GLU A 336 -11.10 16.66 14.93
CA GLU A 336 -11.28 16.43 16.37
C GLU A 336 -9.94 16.20 17.09
N GLU A 337 -9.10 15.31 16.56
CA GLU A 337 -7.80 14.98 17.16
C GLU A 337 -6.82 16.16 17.08
N LEU A 338 -6.74 16.85 15.94
CA LEU A 338 -5.87 18.04 15.79
C LEU A 338 -6.35 19.21 16.65
N THR A 339 -7.65 19.41 16.80
CA THR A 339 -8.22 20.45 17.67
C THR A 339 -7.87 20.18 19.14
N THR A 340 -7.99 18.92 19.57
CA THR A 340 -7.65 18.55 20.95
C THR A 340 -6.14 18.66 21.19
N LEU A 341 -5.32 18.28 20.21
CA LEU A 341 -3.86 18.46 20.29
C LEU A 341 -3.47 19.94 20.36
N ALA A 342 -4.05 20.79 19.50
CA ALA A 342 -3.81 22.23 19.51
C ALA A 342 -4.19 22.86 20.85
N TRP A 343 -5.31 22.42 21.44
CA TRP A 343 -5.76 22.84 22.76
C TRP A 343 -4.78 22.41 23.86
N LEU A 344 -4.35 21.14 23.89
CA LEU A 344 -3.37 20.64 24.86
C LEU A 344 -2.05 21.42 24.80
N HIS A 345 -1.51 21.64 23.59
CA HIS A 345 -0.28 22.45 23.43
C HIS A 345 -0.46 23.88 23.93
N ARG A 346 -1.65 24.46 23.77
CA ARG A 346 -1.96 25.82 24.22
C ARG A 346 -2.09 25.92 25.74
N THR A 347 -2.65 24.91 26.41
CA THR A 347 -2.83 24.89 27.88
C THR A 347 -1.62 24.34 28.62
N LEU A 348 -0.74 23.59 27.95
CA LEU A 348 0.42 22.93 28.53
C LEU A 348 1.28 23.83 29.43
N PRO A 349 1.66 25.07 29.04
CA PRO A 349 2.48 25.92 29.92
C PRO A 349 1.80 26.21 31.27
N PHE A 350 0.48 26.39 31.26
CA PHE A 350 -0.31 26.64 32.47
C PHE A 350 -0.49 25.37 33.31
N GLU A 351 -0.75 24.23 32.67
CA GLU A 351 -0.92 22.95 33.36
C GLU A 351 0.39 22.49 34.02
N VAL A 352 1.53 22.61 33.33
CA VAL A 352 2.87 22.32 33.89
C VAL A 352 3.18 23.26 35.05
N PHE A 353 2.89 24.56 34.91
CA PHE A 353 3.07 25.53 35.99
C PHE A 353 2.26 25.14 37.23
N THR A 354 1.00 24.75 37.05
CA THR A 354 0.11 24.39 38.16
C THR A 354 0.59 23.11 38.83
N ALA A 355 0.95 22.08 38.04
CA ALA A 355 1.49 20.83 38.54
C ALA A 355 2.79 21.03 39.33
N LEU A 356 3.64 21.97 38.93
CA LEU A 356 4.88 22.30 39.66
C LEU A 356 4.62 23.12 40.93
N ALA A 357 3.64 24.03 40.92
CA ALA A 357 3.29 24.84 42.08
C ALA A 357 2.70 24.00 43.22
N ASP A 358 1.97 22.94 42.88
CA ASP A 358 1.33 22.02 43.83
C ASP A 358 2.27 20.90 44.31
N MET A 359 3.48 20.80 43.78
CA MET A 359 4.41 19.69 44.02
C MET A 359 5.41 20.01 45.14
N GLU A 360 5.64 19.05 46.04
CA GLU A 360 6.69 19.18 47.03
C GLU A 360 8.08 18.99 46.38
N PRO A 361 9.12 19.73 46.80
CA PRO A 361 10.46 19.63 46.20
C PRO A 361 11.08 18.23 46.17
N ARG A 362 10.66 17.34 47.10
CA ARG A 362 11.12 15.94 47.17
C ARG A 362 10.54 15.05 46.08
N ASP A 363 9.39 15.40 45.49
CA ASP A 363 8.69 14.61 44.48
C ASP A 363 9.10 14.98 43.05
N LEU A 364 9.77 16.14 42.89
CA LEU A 364 10.23 16.66 41.60
C LEU A 364 11.14 15.67 40.83
N PRO A 365 12.13 14.97 41.44
CA PRO A 365 12.95 14.00 40.71
C PRO A 365 12.15 12.81 40.18
N ALA A 366 11.15 12.34 40.94
CA ALA A 366 10.30 11.23 40.53
C ALA A 366 9.39 11.66 39.36
N ALA A 367 8.79 12.85 39.44
CA ALA A 367 7.95 13.41 38.39
C ALA A 367 8.73 13.72 37.10
N GLN A 368 9.96 14.22 37.21
CA GLN A 368 10.86 14.41 36.07
C GLN A 368 11.23 13.07 35.42
N THR A 369 11.56 12.06 36.22
CA THR A 369 11.88 10.71 35.72
C THR A 369 10.70 10.11 34.96
N GLU A 370 9.50 10.21 35.52
CA GLU A 370 8.27 9.72 34.90
C GLU A 370 7.92 10.50 33.61
N TRP A 371 8.04 11.83 33.61
CA TRP A 371 7.89 12.67 32.42
C TRP A 371 8.84 12.23 31.30
N ASN A 372 10.13 12.09 31.61
CA ASN A 372 11.15 11.69 30.65
C ASN A 372 10.89 10.28 30.11
N ALA A 373 10.49 9.33 30.97
CA ALA A 373 10.16 7.97 30.55
C ALA A 373 8.97 7.94 29.60
N ILE A 374 7.88 8.65 29.94
CA ILE A 374 6.67 8.70 29.12
C ILE A 374 6.92 9.39 27.78
N THR A 375 7.66 10.50 27.77
CA THR A 375 7.98 11.26 26.54
C THR A 375 9.04 10.59 25.69
N ALA A 376 9.96 9.81 26.26
CA ALA A 376 10.88 8.95 25.51
C ALA A 376 10.16 7.77 24.82
N ALA A 377 9.04 7.31 25.39
CA ALA A 377 8.15 6.32 24.79
C ALA A 377 7.14 6.92 23.80
N ALA A 378 7.32 8.18 23.39
CA ALA A 378 6.55 8.82 22.35
C ALA A 378 6.95 8.33 20.96
N PRO A 379 6.04 8.34 19.97
CA PRO A 379 6.37 7.93 18.60
C PRO A 379 7.57 8.69 18.03
N GLU A 380 8.45 7.98 17.32
CA GLU A 380 9.50 8.57 16.48
C GLU A 380 8.88 9.36 15.30
N PRO A 381 9.54 10.40 14.77
CA PRO A 381 9.18 11.01 13.50
C PRO A 381 9.40 9.95 12.45
N VAL A 382 8.29 9.47 11.91
CA VAL A 382 8.30 8.38 10.95
C VAL A 382 8.18 8.94 9.54
N SER A 383 9.05 8.51 8.64
CA SER A 383 8.83 8.69 7.20
C SER A 383 7.72 7.75 6.74
N ILE A 384 6.64 8.33 6.25
CA ILE A 384 5.50 7.61 5.69
C ILE A 384 5.69 7.51 4.19
N HIS A 385 5.63 6.29 3.66
CA HIS A 385 5.72 6.02 2.23
C HIS A 385 4.39 5.48 1.71
N LEU A 386 3.79 6.19 0.77
CA LEU A 386 2.55 5.80 0.09
C LEU A 386 2.86 5.12 -1.23
N TRP A 387 2.58 3.82 -1.30
CA TRP A 387 2.78 3.01 -2.51
C TRP A 387 1.63 3.19 -3.49
N PRO A 388 1.92 3.33 -4.81
CA PRO A 388 0.89 3.43 -5.81
C PRO A 388 0.06 2.16 -5.89
N SER A 389 -1.15 2.28 -6.43
CA SER A 389 -2.08 1.15 -6.49
C SER A 389 -1.52 -0.04 -7.29
N PRO A 390 -1.81 -1.30 -6.90
CA PRO A 390 -1.59 -2.50 -7.72
C PRO A 390 -2.34 -2.50 -9.05
N ALA A 391 -3.28 -1.58 -9.29
CA ALA A 391 -3.85 -1.41 -10.62
C ALA A 391 -2.89 -0.68 -11.58
N HIS A 392 -1.91 0.05 -11.07
CA HIS A 392 -0.85 0.66 -11.85
C HIS A 392 0.29 -0.32 -12.12
N LEU A 393 0.47 -1.32 -11.25
CA LEU A 393 1.43 -2.40 -11.41
C LEU A 393 0.75 -3.74 -11.20
N SER A 394 0.58 -4.50 -12.27
CA SER A 394 -0.07 -5.80 -12.22
C SER A 394 0.95 -6.88 -11.83
N ALA A 395 0.77 -7.44 -10.63
CA ALA A 395 1.64 -8.44 -10.00
C ALA A 395 3.12 -8.00 -9.83
N PRO A 396 3.40 -6.88 -9.13
CA PRO A 396 4.76 -6.41 -8.93
C PRO A 396 5.57 -7.39 -8.08
N SER A 397 6.87 -7.45 -8.34
CA SER A 397 7.83 -8.16 -7.50
C SER A 397 8.80 -7.16 -6.88
N THR A 398 8.99 -7.22 -5.57
CA THR A 398 9.95 -6.37 -4.84
C THR A 398 11.28 -7.04 -4.59
N VAL A 399 11.43 -8.28 -5.06
CA VAL A 399 12.67 -9.04 -5.00
C VAL A 399 12.94 -9.67 -6.35
N ALA A 400 14.20 -9.60 -6.78
CA ALA A 400 14.73 -10.38 -7.88
C ALA A 400 15.99 -11.12 -7.39
N ALA A 401 16.22 -12.33 -7.89
CA ALA A 401 17.40 -13.12 -7.59
C ALA A 401 18.11 -13.44 -8.91
N ILE A 402 19.40 -13.16 -8.99
CA ILE A 402 20.23 -13.39 -10.19
C ILE A 402 21.51 -14.08 -9.72
N GLY A 403 21.72 -15.32 -10.15
CA GLY A 403 22.75 -16.20 -9.62
C GLY A 403 22.59 -16.40 -8.12
N ALA A 404 23.60 -15.95 -7.35
CA ALA A 404 23.57 -15.97 -5.89
C ALA A 404 23.17 -14.62 -5.27
N ASP A 405 23.06 -13.56 -6.08
CA ASP A 405 22.82 -12.20 -5.62
C ASP A 405 21.32 -11.92 -5.51
N LEU A 406 20.96 -11.00 -4.62
CA LEU A 406 19.59 -10.55 -4.41
C LEU A 406 19.45 -9.05 -4.64
N TYR A 407 18.32 -8.67 -5.21
CA TYR A 407 17.92 -7.28 -5.39
C TYR A 407 16.61 -7.06 -4.67
N HIS A 408 16.57 -6.10 -3.75
CA HIS A 408 15.40 -5.85 -2.92
C HIS A 408 14.99 -4.39 -2.97
N ILE A 409 13.71 -4.15 -3.25
CA ILE A 409 13.10 -2.82 -3.17
C ILE A 409 12.59 -2.62 -1.74
N ALA A 410 13.23 -1.72 -1.00
CA ALA A 410 12.82 -1.34 0.34
C ALA A 410 11.50 -0.53 0.33
N HIS A 411 10.91 -0.33 1.50
CA HIS A 411 9.67 0.42 1.69
C HIS A 411 9.67 1.85 1.13
N SER A 412 10.84 2.48 1.07
CA SER A 412 11.05 3.80 0.49
C SER A 412 11.03 3.80 -1.04
N GLY A 413 10.96 2.63 -1.67
CA GLY A 413 11.18 2.42 -3.10
C GLY A 413 12.65 2.31 -3.48
N ALA A 414 13.59 2.55 -2.56
CA ALA A 414 15.02 2.42 -2.84
C ALA A 414 15.37 0.96 -3.15
N LEU A 415 16.13 0.76 -4.22
CA LEU A 415 16.59 -0.56 -4.64
C LEU A 415 17.97 -0.84 -4.05
N TYR A 416 18.10 -1.98 -3.37
CA TYR A 416 19.35 -2.46 -2.79
C TYR A 416 19.79 -3.75 -3.46
N HIS A 417 21.11 -3.93 -3.58
CA HIS A 417 21.75 -5.15 -4.06
C HIS A 417 22.53 -5.82 -2.94
N TYR A 418 22.22 -7.07 -2.67
CA TYR A 418 23.01 -7.97 -1.84
C TYR A 418 23.94 -8.79 -2.73
N ALA A 419 25.23 -8.53 -2.60
CA ALA A 419 26.26 -9.32 -3.27
C ALA A 419 26.65 -10.51 -2.39
N ALA A 420 26.35 -11.73 -2.83
CA ALA A 420 26.58 -12.93 -2.02
C ALA A 420 28.05 -13.19 -1.70
N ARG A 421 28.96 -12.75 -2.58
CA ARG A 421 30.40 -12.91 -2.38
C ARG A 421 30.95 -12.06 -1.24
N SER A 422 30.44 -10.84 -1.08
CA SER A 422 30.86 -9.93 -0.01
C SER A 422 29.98 -10.03 1.23
N GLY A 423 28.74 -10.52 1.09
CA GLY A 423 27.77 -10.58 2.17
C GLY A 423 27.27 -9.19 2.58
N THR A 424 27.18 -8.24 1.64
CA THR A 424 26.86 -6.84 1.94
C THR A 424 25.73 -6.32 1.05
N TRP A 425 24.87 -5.51 1.66
CA TRP A 425 23.88 -4.71 0.95
C TRP A 425 24.48 -3.38 0.47
N THR A 426 24.17 -2.99 -0.75
CA THR A 426 24.58 -1.71 -1.36
C THR A 426 23.37 -1.01 -1.95
N ASP A 427 23.24 0.30 -1.73
CA ASP A 427 22.20 1.11 -2.37
C ASP A 427 22.54 1.30 -3.87
N MET A 428 21.58 0.99 -4.74
CA MET A 428 21.72 1.09 -6.20
C MET A 428 21.50 2.51 -6.72
N GLY A 429 21.18 3.47 -5.85
CA GLY A 429 20.98 4.89 -6.20
C GLY A 429 19.76 5.14 -7.08
N VAL A 430 18.82 4.19 -7.14
CA VAL A 430 17.59 4.29 -7.91
C VAL A 430 16.38 3.88 -7.08
N THR A 431 15.22 4.41 -7.46
CA THR A 431 13.94 3.98 -6.93
C THR A 431 13.18 3.14 -7.95
N ALA A 432 12.54 2.09 -7.48
CA ALA A 432 11.76 1.17 -8.28
C ALA A 432 10.47 0.79 -7.53
N LEU A 433 9.47 0.37 -8.30
CA LEU A 433 8.22 -0.18 -7.78
C LEU A 433 8.06 -1.68 -8.04
N SER A 434 8.81 -2.21 -9.01
CA SER A 434 8.91 -3.64 -9.30
C SER A 434 10.28 -3.95 -9.88
N CYS A 435 10.84 -5.11 -9.59
CA CYS A 435 12.07 -5.65 -10.17
C CYS A 435 11.89 -7.11 -10.59
N VAL A 436 12.52 -7.48 -11.69
CA VAL A 436 12.62 -8.86 -12.20
C VAL A 436 14.02 -9.06 -12.75
N GLY A 437 14.51 -10.30 -12.72
CA GLY A 437 15.83 -10.63 -13.23
C GLY A 437 15.82 -11.96 -13.98
N ASP A 438 16.62 -12.04 -15.03
CA ASP A 438 17.17 -13.29 -15.53
C ASP A 438 18.70 -13.19 -15.40
N GLY A 439 19.46 -14.28 -15.58
CA GLY A 439 20.92 -14.34 -15.36
C GLY A 439 21.78 -13.22 -15.99
N TYR A 440 21.19 -12.39 -16.86
CA TYR A 440 21.86 -11.33 -17.62
C TYR A 440 21.34 -9.93 -17.32
N ASP A 441 20.03 -9.75 -17.14
CA ASP A 441 19.41 -8.43 -17.01
C ASP A 441 18.65 -8.28 -15.68
N LEU A 442 18.90 -7.17 -14.97
CA LEU A 442 17.99 -6.69 -13.92
C LEU A 442 17.09 -5.62 -14.51
N VAL A 443 15.79 -5.89 -14.57
CA VAL A 443 14.79 -4.99 -15.14
C VAL A 443 13.87 -4.48 -14.03
N VAL A 444 13.61 -3.18 -14.02
CA VAL A 444 12.73 -2.55 -13.05
C VAL A 444 11.67 -1.69 -13.73
N ILE A 445 10.54 -1.53 -13.05
CA ILE A 445 9.61 -0.43 -13.32
C ILE A 445 9.96 0.69 -12.35
N ASP A 446 10.33 1.84 -12.90
CA ASP A 446 10.78 2.98 -12.11
C ASP A 446 9.63 3.69 -11.39
N GLY A 447 10.01 4.45 -10.38
CA GLY A 447 9.10 5.24 -9.56
C GLY A 447 9.41 5.09 -8.08
N ALA A 448 9.11 6.14 -7.33
CA ALA A 448 9.20 6.14 -5.88
C ALA A 448 7.79 6.19 -5.29
N PRO A 449 7.54 5.50 -4.16
CA PRO A 449 6.43 5.82 -3.27
C PRO A 449 6.42 7.30 -2.89
N VAL A 450 5.24 7.88 -2.65
CA VAL A 450 5.15 9.27 -2.17
C VAL A 450 5.59 9.30 -0.71
N ALA A 451 6.64 10.07 -0.40
CA ALA A 451 7.18 10.18 0.96
C ALA A 451 6.62 11.40 1.71
N SER A 452 6.38 11.26 3.02
CA SER A 452 5.94 12.35 3.89
C SER A 452 7.09 13.24 4.39
N ALA A 453 8.35 12.97 3.98
CA ALA A 453 9.52 13.70 4.45
C ALA A 453 9.83 14.92 3.56
N PRO A 454 10.36 16.03 4.14
CA PRO A 454 10.64 17.28 3.41
C PRO A 454 11.87 17.23 2.47
N ALA A 455 12.55 16.09 2.33
CA ALA A 455 13.74 15.97 1.48
C ALA A 455 13.36 15.50 0.07
N GLY A 456 13.33 16.46 -0.86
CA GLY A 456 13.03 16.24 -2.28
C GLY A 456 11.54 16.28 -2.56
N GLY A 457 11.08 17.23 -3.39
CA GLY A 457 9.71 17.21 -3.89
C GLY A 457 9.38 15.85 -4.49
N PRO A 458 8.09 15.43 -4.52
CA PRO A 458 7.70 14.12 -5.03
C PRO A 458 8.35 13.89 -6.40
N VAL A 459 9.23 12.89 -6.50
CA VAL A 459 9.75 12.46 -7.79
C VAL A 459 8.55 11.89 -8.54
N PRO A 460 8.09 12.49 -9.65
CA PRO A 460 6.96 11.95 -10.37
C PRO A 460 7.32 10.55 -10.85
N SER A 461 6.60 9.54 -10.37
CA SER A 461 6.75 8.14 -10.78
C SER A 461 6.44 8.02 -12.26
N SER A 462 7.46 7.79 -13.10
CA SER A 462 7.28 7.70 -14.54
C SER A 462 6.72 6.33 -14.98
N HIS A 463 6.83 5.32 -14.11
CA HIS A 463 6.43 3.93 -14.36
C HIS A 463 7.11 3.35 -15.60
N ARG A 464 8.27 3.86 -15.99
CA ARG A 464 8.98 3.41 -17.17
C ARG A 464 9.84 2.21 -16.83
N VAL A 465 10.06 1.37 -17.85
CA VAL A 465 10.93 0.22 -17.75
C VAL A 465 12.37 0.72 -17.84
N ARG A 466 13.19 0.34 -16.86
CA ARG A 466 14.64 0.55 -16.85
C ARG A 466 15.34 -0.79 -16.76
N VAL A 467 16.46 -0.92 -17.43
CA VAL A 467 17.36 -2.07 -17.32
C VAL A 467 18.66 -1.62 -16.69
N TYR A 468 19.20 -2.45 -15.80
CA TYR A 468 20.54 -2.34 -15.28
C TYR A 468 21.40 -3.37 -15.97
N ASP A 469 22.38 -2.88 -16.71
CA ASP A 469 23.40 -3.72 -17.33
C ASP A 469 24.42 -4.13 -16.26
N LEU A 470 24.45 -5.42 -15.93
CA LEU A 470 25.34 -5.99 -14.91
C LEU A 470 26.83 -5.87 -15.26
N LEU A 471 27.18 -5.65 -16.54
CA LEU A 471 28.57 -5.53 -16.99
C LEU A 471 29.06 -4.08 -16.93
N THR A 472 28.22 -3.13 -17.30
CA THR A 472 28.59 -1.70 -17.34
C THR A 472 28.20 -0.94 -16.08
N GLU A 473 27.36 -1.55 -15.23
CA GLU A 473 26.80 -0.96 -14.01
C GLU A 473 25.98 0.31 -14.27
N VAL A 474 25.34 0.40 -15.45
CA VAL A 474 24.56 1.57 -15.88
C VAL A 474 23.07 1.25 -15.97
N TRP A 475 22.26 2.16 -15.42
CA TRP A 475 20.81 2.17 -15.62
C TRP A 475 20.42 2.87 -16.92
N THR A 476 19.63 2.19 -17.75
CA THR A 476 19.07 2.76 -18.98
C THR A 476 17.56 2.68 -18.96
N THR A 477 16.87 3.80 -19.23
CA THR A 477 15.42 3.79 -19.47
C THR A 477 15.15 3.29 -20.88
N ILE A 478 14.46 2.15 -20.99
CA ILE A 478 14.22 1.47 -22.26
C ILE A 478 12.78 1.61 -22.76
N SER A 479 11.83 2.13 -21.96
CA SER A 479 10.47 2.41 -22.44
C SER A 479 10.16 3.91 -22.54
N THR A 480 9.39 4.28 -23.57
CA THR A 480 8.76 5.61 -23.69
C THR A 480 7.40 5.68 -23.02
N PHE A 481 6.82 4.52 -22.69
CA PHE A 481 5.52 4.36 -22.08
C PHE A 481 5.61 3.87 -20.62
N PRO A 482 4.59 4.16 -19.80
CA PRO A 482 4.44 3.57 -18.48
C PRO A 482 4.06 2.08 -18.59
N ALA A 483 4.75 1.20 -17.87
CA ALA A 483 4.47 -0.23 -17.81
C ALA A 483 3.73 -0.61 -16.52
N SER A 484 2.86 -1.62 -16.61
CA SER A 484 2.19 -2.23 -15.46
C SER A 484 2.82 -3.54 -15.02
N CYS A 485 3.46 -4.27 -15.93
CA CYS A 485 4.10 -5.55 -15.63
C CYS A 485 5.34 -5.68 -16.49
N VAL A 486 6.36 -6.36 -15.98
CA VAL A 486 7.58 -6.72 -16.71
C VAL A 486 7.90 -8.19 -16.48
N ALA A 487 8.45 -8.84 -17.50
CA ALA A 487 9.03 -10.17 -17.39
C ALA A 487 10.27 -10.26 -18.27
N VAL A 488 11.20 -11.10 -17.84
CA VAL A 488 12.47 -11.37 -18.53
C VAL A 488 12.66 -12.87 -18.67
N GLY A 489 13.37 -13.28 -19.72
CA GLY A 489 13.71 -14.68 -19.96
C GLY A 489 14.08 -14.93 -21.41
N GLY A 490 15.04 -15.84 -21.61
CA GLY A 490 15.56 -16.14 -22.94
C GLY A 490 16.25 -14.94 -23.62
N GLY A 491 16.81 -14.01 -22.83
CA GLY A 491 17.48 -12.80 -23.32
C GLY A 491 16.54 -11.74 -23.89
N MET A 492 15.24 -11.80 -23.56
CA MET A 492 14.23 -10.87 -24.05
C MET A 492 13.47 -10.26 -22.88
N ILE A 493 13.17 -8.96 -22.99
CA ILE A 493 12.38 -8.21 -22.02
C ILE A 493 10.98 -8.00 -22.58
N TYR A 494 9.97 -8.25 -21.74
CA TYR A 494 8.56 -8.05 -22.06
C TYR A 494 7.93 -7.10 -21.06
N ALA A 495 7.01 -6.27 -21.53
CA ALA A 495 6.27 -5.34 -20.68
C ALA A 495 4.81 -5.23 -21.12
N VAL A 496 3.92 -4.92 -20.17
CA VAL A 496 2.53 -4.57 -20.47
C VAL A 496 2.40 -3.06 -20.37
N HIS A 497 1.89 -2.43 -21.43
CA HIS A 497 1.64 -1.00 -21.44
C HIS A 497 0.51 -0.65 -20.44
N ARG A 498 0.74 0.33 -19.56
CA ARG A 498 -0.22 0.72 -18.52
C ARG A 498 -1.48 1.36 -19.09
N ASP A 499 -1.39 2.14 -20.18
CA ASP A 499 -2.59 2.64 -20.84
C ASP A 499 -3.27 1.51 -21.60
N VAL A 500 -4.31 0.98 -20.97
CA VAL A 500 -4.80 -0.36 -21.28
C VAL A 500 -5.69 -0.44 -22.54
N GLN A 501 -5.82 0.65 -23.31
CA GLN A 501 -6.57 0.65 -24.57
C GLN A 501 -5.97 -0.30 -25.62
N ASP A 502 -4.66 -0.54 -25.56
CA ASP A 502 -4.00 -1.43 -26.54
C ASP A 502 -4.12 -2.92 -26.17
N ARG A 503 -4.16 -3.26 -24.87
CA ARG A 503 -4.30 -4.65 -24.35
C ARG A 503 -3.19 -5.62 -24.78
N ARG A 504 -2.02 -5.10 -25.13
CA ARG A 504 -0.90 -5.88 -25.68
C ARG A 504 0.24 -6.03 -24.70
N VAL A 505 0.94 -7.15 -24.86
CA VAL A 505 2.28 -7.35 -24.34
C VAL A 505 3.24 -6.78 -25.38
N TYR A 506 4.23 -6.03 -24.94
CA TYR A 506 5.28 -5.46 -25.77
C TYR A 506 6.58 -6.23 -25.53
N ARG A 507 7.33 -6.48 -26.61
CA ARG A 507 8.64 -7.12 -26.58
C ARG A 507 9.72 -6.10 -26.92
N TYR A 508 10.70 -5.94 -26.05
CA TYR A 508 11.86 -5.09 -26.29
C TYR A 508 12.76 -5.73 -27.35
N THR A 509 13.28 -4.93 -28.28
CA THR A 509 14.09 -5.42 -29.41
C THR A 509 15.60 -5.39 -29.14
N GLY A 510 16.02 -4.95 -27.94
CA GLY A 510 17.43 -4.93 -27.53
C GLY A 510 18.18 -3.64 -27.90
N SER A 511 17.51 -2.62 -28.44
CA SER A 511 18.15 -1.34 -28.79
C SER A 511 17.26 -0.14 -28.50
N GLY A 512 17.86 0.91 -27.91
CA GLY A 512 17.23 2.19 -27.66
C GLY A 512 15.95 2.08 -26.83
N THR A 513 14.85 2.61 -27.37
CA THR A 513 13.53 2.56 -26.75
C THR A 513 12.50 1.85 -27.62
N ASP A 514 12.95 0.94 -28.48
CA ASP A 514 12.10 0.30 -29.48
C ASP A 514 11.42 -0.95 -28.92
N TRP A 515 10.09 -0.99 -29.03
CA TRP A 515 9.27 -2.11 -28.59
C TRP A 515 8.37 -2.59 -29.71
N THR A 516 8.25 -3.91 -29.85
CA THR A 516 7.32 -4.54 -30.79
C THR A 516 6.09 -5.04 -30.03
N PRO A 517 4.88 -4.57 -30.37
CA PRO A 517 3.66 -5.09 -29.76
C PRO A 517 3.37 -6.53 -30.24
N LEU A 518 3.10 -7.43 -29.30
CA LEU A 518 2.48 -8.72 -29.57
C LEU A 518 0.98 -8.54 -29.82
N PRO A 519 0.28 -9.49 -30.47
CA PRO A 519 -1.17 -9.46 -30.61
C PRO A 519 -1.88 -9.28 -29.25
N ALA A 520 -3.05 -8.64 -29.25
CA ALA A 520 -3.90 -8.57 -28.06
C ALA A 520 -4.37 -9.97 -27.63
N LEU A 521 -4.62 -10.15 -26.34
CA LEU A 521 -5.22 -11.38 -25.84
C LEU A 521 -6.65 -11.56 -26.42
N PRO A 522 -7.16 -12.80 -26.53
CA PRO A 522 -8.48 -13.05 -27.09
C PRO A 522 -9.61 -12.40 -26.28
N GLY A 523 -10.62 -11.86 -26.98
CA GLY A 523 -11.80 -11.28 -26.35
C GLY A 523 -11.49 -9.94 -25.64
N PRO A 524 -12.12 -9.66 -24.48
CA PRO A 524 -11.85 -8.45 -23.70
C PRO A 524 -10.62 -8.58 -22.78
N ASP A 525 -9.88 -9.71 -22.83
CA ASP A 525 -8.73 -9.97 -21.95
C ASP A 525 -7.56 -9.01 -22.25
N ALA A 526 -6.82 -8.66 -21.20
CA ALA A 526 -5.48 -8.08 -21.24
C ALA A 526 -4.58 -8.86 -20.27
N ALA A 527 -3.26 -8.78 -20.45
CA ALA A 527 -2.33 -9.45 -19.55
C ALA A 527 -2.30 -8.75 -18.19
N ALA A 528 -2.69 -9.45 -17.12
CA ALA A 528 -2.49 -9.01 -15.73
C ALA A 528 -1.14 -9.46 -15.18
N GLN A 529 -0.63 -10.57 -15.67
CA GLN A 529 0.67 -11.06 -15.27
C GLN A 529 1.30 -11.73 -16.48
N ILE A 530 2.62 -11.54 -16.63
CA ILE A 530 3.41 -12.23 -17.65
C ILE A 530 4.58 -12.97 -17.00
N ALA A 531 4.99 -14.05 -17.64
CA ALA A 531 6.22 -14.78 -17.30
C ALA A 531 6.81 -15.38 -18.58
N VAL A 532 8.11 -15.68 -18.57
CA VAL A 532 8.80 -16.29 -19.72
C VAL A 532 9.42 -17.60 -19.27
N ALA A 533 8.99 -18.72 -19.85
CA ALA A 533 9.55 -20.04 -19.62
C ALA A 533 9.90 -20.69 -20.96
N GLY A 534 11.09 -21.30 -21.08
CA GLY A 534 11.55 -21.94 -22.31
C GLY A 534 11.56 -21.01 -23.53
N GLY A 535 11.79 -19.71 -23.32
CA GLY A 535 11.74 -18.67 -24.36
C GLY A 535 10.32 -18.31 -24.83
N THR A 536 9.29 -18.87 -24.21
CA THR A 536 7.89 -18.61 -24.53
C THR A 536 7.25 -17.69 -23.50
N VAL A 537 6.51 -16.69 -23.97
CA VAL A 537 5.76 -15.79 -23.10
C VAL A 537 4.42 -16.41 -22.72
N PHE A 538 4.13 -16.37 -21.43
CA PHE A 538 2.83 -16.74 -20.86
C PHE A 538 2.17 -15.50 -20.28
N ALA A 539 0.85 -15.43 -20.36
CA ALA A 539 0.06 -14.34 -19.82
C ALA A 539 -1.15 -14.87 -19.07
N VAL A 540 -1.31 -14.45 -17.81
CA VAL A 540 -2.58 -14.60 -17.10
C VAL A 540 -3.48 -13.45 -17.52
N ALA A 541 -4.63 -13.78 -18.09
CA ALA A 541 -5.62 -12.79 -18.44
C ALA A 541 -6.26 -12.19 -17.19
N ASN A 542 -6.38 -10.88 -17.17
CA ASN A 542 -7.04 -10.15 -16.09
C ASN A 542 -8.51 -10.56 -15.91
N ASN A 543 -9.21 -10.90 -17.00
CA ASN A 543 -10.64 -11.10 -16.98
C ASN A 543 -11.07 -12.53 -16.81
N SER A 544 -10.73 -13.34 -17.80
CA SER A 544 -11.05 -14.75 -17.76
C SER A 544 -10.23 -15.52 -16.72
N GLN A 545 -9.16 -14.91 -16.18
CA GLN A 545 -8.13 -15.59 -15.40
C GLN A 545 -7.54 -16.80 -16.14
N ARG A 546 -7.73 -16.88 -17.45
CA ARG A 546 -7.14 -17.96 -18.24
C ARG A 546 -5.67 -17.69 -18.42
N LEU A 547 -4.91 -18.78 -18.39
CA LEU A 547 -3.53 -18.78 -18.79
C LEU A 547 -3.45 -18.90 -20.31
N TYR A 548 -2.74 -17.99 -20.95
CA TYR A 548 -2.45 -18.03 -22.38
C TYR A 548 -0.96 -18.20 -22.60
N ARG A 549 -0.62 -18.96 -23.64
CA ARG A 549 0.74 -19.10 -24.18
C ARG A 549 0.81 -18.37 -25.50
N TYR A 550 1.86 -17.57 -25.71
CA TYR A 550 2.12 -16.96 -27.01
C TYR A 550 2.69 -18.00 -27.97
N ASP A 551 2.03 -18.16 -29.11
CA ASP A 551 2.44 -19.03 -30.21
C ASP A 551 3.09 -18.14 -31.29
N ALA A 552 4.42 -18.22 -31.37
CA ALA A 552 5.20 -17.40 -32.29
C ALA A 552 4.93 -17.76 -33.76
N ASP A 553 4.67 -19.04 -34.06
CA ASP A 553 4.40 -19.52 -35.42
C ASP A 553 3.05 -19.00 -35.93
N ARG A 554 2.04 -18.98 -35.07
CA ARG A 554 0.70 -18.48 -35.38
C ARG A 554 0.54 -16.98 -35.16
N LYS A 555 1.55 -16.32 -34.59
CA LYS A 555 1.50 -14.91 -34.14
C LYS A 555 0.21 -14.66 -33.36
N GLY A 556 -0.06 -15.48 -32.34
CA GLY A 556 -1.31 -15.45 -31.60
C GLY A 556 -1.25 -16.11 -30.24
N TRP A 557 -2.28 -15.90 -29.41
CA TRP A 557 -2.38 -16.48 -28.08
C TRP A 557 -3.23 -17.74 -28.09
N VAL A 558 -2.76 -18.79 -27.39
CA VAL A 558 -3.45 -20.07 -27.25
C VAL A 558 -3.71 -20.33 -25.76
N PRO A 559 -4.93 -20.69 -25.33
CA PRO A 559 -5.20 -20.99 -23.93
C PRO A 559 -4.49 -22.28 -23.50
N LEU A 560 -3.89 -22.24 -22.31
CA LEU A 560 -3.19 -23.36 -21.71
C LEU A 560 -4.10 -24.01 -20.65
N GLY A 561 -4.84 -25.05 -21.05
CA GLY A 561 -5.77 -25.75 -20.16
C GLY A 561 -7.15 -25.07 -20.01
N ARG A 562 -7.93 -25.56 -19.03
CA ARG A 562 -9.31 -25.10 -18.76
C ARG A 562 -9.50 -24.46 -17.39
N PHE A 563 -8.45 -24.36 -16.56
CA PHE A 563 -8.54 -23.81 -15.21
C PHE A 563 -8.32 -22.30 -15.19
N THR A 564 -8.76 -21.68 -14.10
CA THR A 564 -8.54 -20.26 -13.79
C THR A 564 -7.28 -20.10 -12.95
N CYS A 565 -6.37 -19.28 -13.44
CA CYS A 565 -5.06 -19.03 -12.86
C CYS A 565 -5.09 -17.80 -11.94
N ARG A 566 -4.56 -17.96 -10.74
CA ARG A 566 -4.31 -16.87 -9.80
C ARG A 566 -2.96 -16.22 -10.06
N SER A 567 -1.90 -17.01 -10.23
CA SER A 567 -0.56 -16.49 -10.46
C SER A 567 0.34 -17.47 -11.20
N ILE A 568 1.37 -16.92 -11.86
CA ILE A 568 2.42 -17.69 -12.52
C ILE A 568 3.82 -17.26 -12.07
N ARG A 569 4.77 -18.19 -12.11
CA ARG A 569 6.21 -17.95 -11.94
C ARG A 569 6.97 -18.84 -12.91
N ALA A 570 8.04 -18.34 -13.52
CA ALA A 570 8.83 -19.11 -14.47
C ALA A 570 10.28 -19.17 -14.00
N ASN A 571 10.93 -20.29 -14.29
CA ASN A 571 12.37 -20.43 -14.17
C ASN A 571 12.84 -21.48 -15.19
N GLY A 572 13.87 -21.14 -15.96
CA GLY A 572 14.34 -21.98 -17.07
C GLY A 572 13.21 -22.37 -18.03
N ASP A 573 13.00 -23.67 -18.17
CA ASP A 573 11.96 -24.26 -19.05
C ASP A 573 10.64 -24.54 -18.31
N SER A 574 10.58 -24.30 -17.00
CA SER A 574 9.46 -24.65 -16.15
C SER A 574 8.60 -23.44 -15.80
N LEU A 575 7.27 -23.61 -15.90
CA LEU A 575 6.27 -22.64 -15.48
C LEU A 575 5.49 -23.20 -14.28
N GLY A 576 5.65 -22.56 -13.12
CA GLY A 576 4.85 -22.80 -11.93
C GLY A 576 3.57 -21.97 -11.99
N ILE A 577 2.46 -22.60 -11.63
CA ILE A 577 1.11 -22.07 -11.76
C ILE A 577 0.35 -22.30 -10.46
N ILE A 578 -0.34 -21.29 -9.96
CA ILE A 578 -1.32 -21.43 -8.88
C ILE A 578 -2.69 -21.14 -9.46
N ASP A 579 -3.62 -22.08 -9.35
CA ASP A 579 -5.02 -21.84 -9.73
C ASP A 579 -5.80 -21.08 -8.64
N THR A 580 -7.04 -20.70 -8.94
CA THR A 580 -7.90 -19.99 -7.99
C THR A 580 -8.33 -20.82 -6.79
N ASP A 581 -8.17 -22.15 -6.86
CA ASP A 581 -8.47 -23.08 -5.76
C ASP A 581 -7.21 -23.36 -4.91
N ASN A 582 -6.14 -22.59 -5.13
CA ASN A 582 -4.83 -22.74 -4.48
C ASN A 582 -4.16 -24.09 -4.76
N THR A 583 -4.43 -24.70 -5.91
CA THR A 583 -3.71 -25.86 -6.42
C THR A 583 -2.50 -25.38 -7.21
N ALA A 584 -1.34 -25.95 -6.89
CA ALA A 584 -0.09 -25.72 -7.61
C ALA A 584 0.05 -26.71 -8.76
N TYR A 585 0.45 -26.20 -9.92
CA TYR A 585 0.79 -26.98 -11.12
C TYR A 585 2.19 -26.60 -11.59
N VAL A 586 2.81 -27.54 -12.31
CA VAL A 586 4.00 -27.31 -13.12
C VAL A 586 3.66 -27.55 -14.59
N HIS A 587 4.22 -26.73 -15.47
CA HIS A 587 4.13 -26.90 -16.92
C HIS A 587 5.54 -26.81 -17.53
N ASP A 588 5.93 -27.84 -18.28
CA ASP A 588 7.13 -27.84 -19.11
C ASP A 588 6.85 -27.08 -20.41
N ALA A 589 7.45 -25.89 -20.53
CA ALA A 589 7.25 -25.02 -21.68
C ALA A 589 7.92 -25.55 -22.96
N ARG A 590 8.96 -26.40 -22.85
CA ARG A 590 9.66 -26.97 -24.01
C ARG A 590 9.10 -28.32 -24.44
N GLY A 591 8.86 -29.22 -23.49
CA GLY A 591 8.31 -30.55 -23.76
C GLY A 591 6.85 -30.52 -24.22
N GLY A 592 6.13 -29.43 -23.91
CA GLY A 592 4.72 -29.27 -24.24
C GLY A 592 3.82 -30.10 -23.31
N GLY A 593 2.56 -30.29 -23.72
CA GLY A 593 1.56 -30.96 -22.88
C GLY A 593 0.80 -30.00 -21.96
N GLY A 594 -0.09 -30.57 -21.13
CA GLY A 594 -0.90 -29.81 -20.18
C GLY A 594 -0.18 -29.61 -18.84
N PRO A 595 -0.55 -28.58 -18.06
CA PRO A 595 -0.07 -28.42 -16.69
C PRO A 595 -0.41 -29.63 -15.81
N VAL A 596 0.53 -30.05 -14.96
CA VAL A 596 0.43 -31.20 -14.05
C VAL A 596 0.29 -30.70 -12.62
N ALA A 597 -0.72 -31.18 -11.89
CA ALA A 597 -0.94 -30.80 -10.49
C ALA A 597 0.15 -31.42 -9.60
N VAL A 598 0.75 -30.60 -8.75
CA VAL A 598 1.86 -30.98 -7.86
C VAL A 598 1.60 -30.66 -6.40
N GLY A 599 0.47 -30.02 -6.06
CA GLY A 599 0.00 -29.97 -4.69
C GLY A 599 -1.14 -28.98 -4.47
N VAL A 600 -1.70 -28.96 -3.26
CA VAL A 600 -2.87 -28.13 -2.89
C VAL A 600 -2.54 -27.16 -1.75
N GLY A 601 -3.41 -26.18 -1.51
CA GLY A 601 -3.27 -25.23 -0.40
C GLY A 601 -2.04 -24.33 -0.53
N THR A 602 -1.66 -23.94 -1.74
CA THR A 602 -0.48 -23.11 -2.03
C THR A 602 -0.87 -21.64 -2.19
N ALA A 603 -0.29 -20.77 -1.36
CA ALA A 603 -0.49 -19.33 -1.41
C ALA A 603 0.49 -18.64 -2.38
N LEU A 604 1.77 -19.01 -2.26
CA LEU A 604 2.87 -18.50 -3.09
C LEU A 604 3.78 -19.66 -3.48
N LEU A 605 4.46 -19.53 -4.62
CA LEU A 605 5.49 -20.47 -5.03
C LEU A 605 6.67 -19.76 -5.68
N ALA A 606 7.83 -20.41 -5.62
CA ALA A 606 8.96 -20.20 -6.50
C ALA A 606 9.12 -21.46 -7.35
N GLN A 607 9.32 -21.26 -8.65
CA GLN A 607 9.57 -22.33 -9.60
C GLN A 607 11.08 -22.52 -9.76
N LEU A 608 11.55 -23.77 -9.68
CA LEU A 608 12.91 -24.15 -10.05
C LEU A 608 12.95 -24.64 -11.50
N SER A 609 14.10 -24.51 -12.15
CA SER A 609 14.30 -24.85 -13.56
C SER A 609 14.07 -26.35 -13.82
N ASN A 610 14.39 -27.19 -12.83
CA ASN A 610 14.20 -28.65 -12.86
C ASN A 610 12.73 -29.11 -12.70
N GLY A 611 11.79 -28.19 -12.50
CA GLY A 611 10.36 -28.49 -12.30
C GLY A 611 9.91 -28.45 -10.85
N ASP A 612 10.84 -28.55 -9.89
CA ASP A 612 10.53 -28.50 -8.47
C ASP A 612 9.99 -27.14 -8.04
N GLN A 613 9.30 -27.14 -6.89
CA GLN A 613 8.70 -25.92 -6.36
C GLN A 613 9.03 -25.74 -4.88
N ILE A 614 9.31 -24.49 -4.50
CA ILE A 614 9.29 -24.06 -3.10
C ILE A 614 8.00 -23.29 -2.88
N ARG A 615 7.18 -23.73 -1.92
CA ARG A 615 5.78 -23.29 -1.78
C ARG A 615 5.50 -22.81 -0.36
N ILE A 616 4.75 -21.72 -0.25
CA ILE A 616 4.18 -21.27 1.03
C ILE A 616 2.73 -21.74 1.09
N GLY A 617 2.37 -22.42 2.18
CA GLY A 617 1.03 -22.91 2.42
C GLY A 617 0.04 -21.81 2.82
N VAL A 618 -1.23 -21.95 2.42
CA VAL A 618 -2.35 -21.09 2.87
C VAL A 618 -2.64 -21.29 4.36
N GLN A 619 -2.38 -22.50 4.88
CA GLN A 619 -2.56 -22.87 6.28
C GLN A 619 -1.21 -23.03 6.97
N GLY A 620 -1.10 -22.61 8.24
CA GLY A 620 0.08 -22.87 9.08
C GLY A 620 1.11 -21.74 9.22
N GLN A 621 0.67 -20.47 9.33
CA GLN A 621 1.55 -19.31 9.62
C GLN A 621 2.79 -19.23 8.70
N GLY A 622 2.59 -19.34 7.38
CA GLY A 622 3.70 -19.25 6.42
C GLY A 622 4.59 -20.49 6.36
N ALA A 623 3.99 -21.69 6.46
CA ALA A 623 4.71 -22.94 6.31
C ALA A 623 5.31 -23.08 4.90
N LEU A 624 6.63 -23.26 4.82
CA LEU A 624 7.42 -23.39 3.61
C LEU A 624 7.69 -24.87 3.30
N TRP A 625 7.42 -25.28 2.07
CA TRP A 625 7.52 -26.65 1.60
C TRP A 625 8.37 -26.73 0.34
N HIS A 626 9.30 -27.69 0.26
CA HIS A 626 9.87 -28.12 -1.02
C HIS A 626 9.02 -29.23 -1.61
N THR A 627 8.78 -29.17 -2.91
CA THR A 627 8.02 -30.14 -3.68
C THR A 627 8.89 -30.70 -4.78
N ASP A 628 9.28 -31.94 -4.59
CA ASP A 628 10.03 -32.72 -5.57
C ASP A 628 9.05 -33.30 -6.58
N THR A 629 9.19 -32.85 -7.82
CA THR A 629 8.33 -33.23 -8.96
C THR A 629 8.90 -34.37 -9.78
N SER A 630 10.13 -34.80 -9.49
CA SER A 630 10.78 -35.94 -10.14
C SER A 630 10.18 -37.29 -9.70
N VAL A 631 9.50 -37.31 -8.55
CA VAL A 631 8.82 -38.47 -7.98
C VAL A 631 7.31 -38.39 -8.24
N LEU A 632 6.67 -39.53 -8.51
CA LEU A 632 5.21 -39.63 -8.72
C LEU A 632 4.57 -40.55 -7.66
N PRO A 633 3.63 -40.07 -6.82
CA PRO A 633 3.20 -38.67 -6.70
C PRO A 633 4.32 -37.77 -6.17
N ALA A 634 4.23 -36.47 -6.46
CA ALA A 634 5.20 -35.48 -5.98
C ALA A 634 5.33 -35.56 -4.45
N THR A 635 6.56 -35.47 -3.95
CA THR A 635 6.81 -35.53 -2.50
C THR A 635 6.94 -34.13 -1.92
N HIS A 636 6.58 -33.97 -0.65
CA HIS A 636 6.55 -32.67 0.02
C HIS A 636 7.38 -32.71 1.30
N THR A 637 8.40 -31.86 1.36
CA THR A 637 9.29 -31.75 2.50
C THR A 637 9.06 -30.41 3.18
N HIS A 638 8.66 -30.43 4.44
CA HIS A 638 8.54 -29.22 5.26
C HIS A 638 9.93 -28.64 5.52
N LEU A 639 10.12 -27.35 5.25
CA LEU A 639 11.39 -26.66 5.49
C LEU A 639 11.33 -25.82 6.77
N THR A 640 10.38 -24.87 6.85
CA THR A 640 10.28 -23.93 7.98
C THR A 640 8.87 -23.33 8.07
N VAL A 641 8.62 -22.52 9.10
CA VAL A 641 7.41 -21.69 9.27
C VAL A 641 7.78 -20.20 9.27
N GLY A 642 6.80 -19.33 9.13
CA GLY A 642 6.99 -17.87 9.15
C GLY A 642 7.47 -17.25 7.85
N ALA A 643 7.50 -18.01 6.74
CA ALA A 643 7.82 -17.49 5.42
C ALA A 643 6.66 -16.65 4.87
N THR A 644 6.98 -15.44 4.40
CA THR A 644 6.02 -14.46 3.86
C THR A 644 6.19 -14.27 2.34
N THR A 645 7.39 -14.50 1.82
CA THR A 645 7.70 -14.40 0.39
C THR A 645 8.64 -15.53 -0.02
N VAL A 646 8.59 -15.97 -1.28
CA VAL A 646 9.47 -17.02 -1.80
C VAL A 646 9.83 -16.73 -3.26
N PHE A 647 11.08 -16.96 -3.63
CA PHE A 647 11.61 -16.72 -4.98
C PHE A 647 12.80 -17.64 -5.26
N ALA A 648 13.13 -17.81 -6.53
CA ALA A 648 14.26 -18.62 -6.97
C ALA A 648 15.08 -17.82 -7.99
N SER A 649 16.39 -18.02 -7.97
CA SER A 649 17.28 -17.51 -9.01
C SER A 649 17.31 -18.41 -10.24
N ASP A 650 17.86 -17.89 -11.32
CA ASP A 650 18.17 -18.62 -12.56
C ASP A 650 19.16 -19.78 -12.36
N THR A 651 19.88 -19.82 -11.23
CA THR A 651 20.75 -20.94 -10.83
C THR A 651 20.09 -21.89 -9.82
N ASP A 652 18.76 -21.86 -9.71
CA ASP A 652 17.95 -22.69 -8.80
C ASP A 652 18.28 -22.52 -7.30
N VAL A 653 18.84 -21.37 -6.93
CA VAL A 653 18.98 -21.02 -5.52
C VAL A 653 17.65 -20.44 -5.05
N ALA A 654 17.02 -21.11 -4.10
CA ALA A 654 15.76 -20.65 -3.52
C ALA A 654 16.00 -19.76 -2.30
N HIS A 655 15.16 -18.75 -2.17
CA HIS A 655 15.21 -17.80 -1.08
C HIS A 655 13.79 -17.52 -0.57
N PHE A 656 13.69 -17.12 0.68
CA PHE A 656 12.43 -16.66 1.27
C PHE A 656 12.65 -15.49 2.23
N GLY A 657 11.64 -14.64 2.35
CA GLY A 657 11.58 -13.62 3.41
C GLY A 657 10.72 -14.13 4.56
N ASP A 658 11.09 -13.80 5.80
CA ASP A 658 10.28 -14.11 6.98
C ASP A 658 9.38 -12.94 7.42
N SER A 659 8.66 -13.11 8.52
CA SER A 659 7.79 -12.07 9.11
C SER A 659 8.55 -10.94 9.80
N LEU A 660 9.88 -11.04 9.93
CA LEU A 660 10.77 -10.00 10.47
C LEU A 660 11.47 -9.23 9.34
N GLY A 661 11.20 -9.58 8.08
CA GLY A 661 11.80 -8.96 6.90
C GLY A 661 13.24 -9.42 6.65
N ASP A 662 13.71 -10.44 7.36
CA ASP A 662 14.99 -11.06 7.08
C ASP A 662 14.86 -12.00 5.87
N PHE A 663 15.87 -11.97 5.02
CA PHE A 663 15.98 -12.89 3.90
C PHE A 663 16.79 -14.11 4.28
N HIS A 664 16.40 -15.24 3.71
CA HIS A 664 17.01 -16.53 3.95
C HIS A 664 17.26 -17.24 2.63
N THR A 665 18.37 -17.95 2.54
CA THR A 665 18.68 -18.86 1.43
C THR A 665 18.39 -20.29 1.85
N VAL A 666 17.66 -21.02 1.02
CA VAL A 666 17.46 -22.47 1.19
C VAL A 666 18.66 -23.19 0.58
N MET A 667 19.33 -23.98 1.41
CA MET A 667 20.50 -24.76 1.04
C MET A 667 20.08 -26.10 0.39
N PRO A 668 20.92 -26.72 -0.46
CA PRO A 668 20.60 -27.98 -1.13
C PRO A 668 20.27 -29.16 -0.18
N ASP A 669 20.75 -29.12 1.06
CA ASP A 669 20.48 -30.12 2.09
C ASP A 669 19.16 -29.86 2.86
N GLY A 670 18.40 -28.83 2.47
CA GLY A 670 17.20 -28.37 3.16
C GLY A 670 17.49 -27.44 4.35
N GLY A 671 18.76 -27.15 4.63
CA GLY A 671 19.16 -26.13 5.62
C GLY A 671 18.76 -24.73 5.18
N VAL A 672 18.74 -23.79 6.14
CA VAL A 672 18.38 -22.39 5.89
C VAL A 672 19.48 -21.48 6.41
N LEU A 673 19.99 -20.60 5.55
CA LEU A 673 20.99 -19.58 5.89
C LEU A 673 20.34 -18.20 5.92
N ARG A 674 20.31 -17.56 7.10
CA ARG A 674 19.88 -16.17 7.24
C ARG A 674 20.91 -15.23 6.63
N LEU A 675 20.44 -14.31 5.79
CA LEU A 675 21.24 -13.25 5.21
C LEU A 675 21.38 -12.07 6.19
N PRO A 676 22.43 -11.26 6.07
CA PRO A 676 22.57 -10.02 6.84
C PRO A 676 21.34 -9.12 6.67
N PRO A 677 20.84 -8.49 7.75
CA PRO A 677 19.71 -7.59 7.64
C PRO A 677 20.08 -6.39 6.77
N LEU A 678 19.10 -5.89 6.02
CA LEU A 678 19.25 -4.63 5.30
C LEU A 678 19.38 -3.50 6.34
N ALA A 679 20.54 -2.85 6.40
CA ALA A 679 20.73 -1.65 7.21
C ALA A 679 20.06 -0.48 6.50
N VAL A 680 18.76 -0.25 6.78
CA VAL A 680 17.95 0.84 6.23
C VAL A 680 18.16 2.13 7.01
#